data_AF-A0A7K1GA19-F1
#
_entry.id   AF-A0A7K1GA19-F1
#
_cell.length_a   1.000
_cell.length_b   1.000
_cell.length_c   1.000
_cell.angle_alpha   90.00
_cell.angle_beta   90.00
_cell.angle_gamma   90.00
#
_symmetry.space_group_name_H-M   'P 1'
#
loop_
_entity.id
_entity.type
_entity.pdbx_description
1 polymer ?
#
loop_
_entity_poly.entity_id
_entity_poly.type
_entity_poly.pdbx_seq_one_letter_code
_entity_poly.pdbx_strand_id
1 'polypeptide(L)'
;MSKDLHIVPKLPLPEGQKWDNAKNCLTLSKSATFTVTIANIENYMDSMYSKPKSFTPVRKEVYDNMTLGSKNDYKRKFDEYNEAEDAYEKNVTAERAKIQWAWQLVNKGIDPAKLNHNNSFSLGISTINEKQITFPKLLEGGGLTWLEIFTDENSPIGKPPHGMFVRATGTPKVIAAEWRDYTGKLITEEIAFDSTVYLHIYTQALYGENIQIQLRDTKLANADLTPTPSDADGDPVQKLEPKPLTRFTRPVSVHKYDESTKPPSGTVTDAIITDKGEEQISNSNVQKCVFPVFIEQAWQFQGAGSFDSGSKLSINPIVYHNKIENQKIDLDSVLKVSKNGILMQGELSGNNPLMLSEAEKGDAPEEQKKIDFTFGVFIDGTLNNMYNSIARQSWEDDQINKRHSKVSYEQQRDYIEDPEEHLKVNASSQKQVGKVKESRYKYSDESSYENDLSNPAIIYKNYLNSNKNKLHPIFKIYTEGMGTNTLNDGKDDENDKNAETGILPLENYITDDIVEGTGFGQGKAGILDRVKRAIELMSEKIKATNQKELGTITVDVFGFSRGAASARCFVHEITRQSYIASTSYDNEGIAHCTDANGYDVNEKYSREKLPTNGRLGYMLTEEKITFDKLIIRFAGLYDTVPHHGLVQWNDVKDLGLNSISKAKYTVHMVAADEHRANFNLVDISCITGKKGGGKTDRGIELYLPGVHCDVGGSYVEGRSEVNGRIMVSPLTWGPDLEKEQERLISEGWFKKKELTIHWDNAQRTIINGVARVLSSNREAISNQYSYIPLHLMAKFCLDKEVPIYLKGITDAYDFKNTKFSSISFLEKIKARLEQYAFHDGQPLIYETVSLRTNTNNSDDPIVTIKEEEEEERKKEEDKLNTDLKKLRHDYLHWNAIYGEGFTNTLVQPNKPNFEGNQRKRVVNG
;
A
#
# COMPACT_ATOMS: atom_id res chain seq x y z
N MET A 1 19.64 54.32 1.08
CA MET A 1 20.80 53.46 0.77
C MET A 1 20.38 52.02 1.03
N SER A 2 20.88 51.06 0.24
CA SER A 2 20.52 49.66 0.42
C SER A 2 20.95 49.19 1.81
N LYS A 3 20.07 48.44 2.50
CA LYS A 3 20.40 47.79 3.77
C LYS A 3 21.08 46.44 3.55
N ASP A 4 21.35 46.05 2.31
CA ASP A 4 21.73 44.68 1.98
C ASP A 4 23.24 44.49 1.87
N LEU A 5 23.75 43.51 2.62
CA LEU A 5 25.12 43.03 2.50
C LEU A 5 25.24 42.09 1.30
N HIS A 6 26.33 42.23 0.53
CA HIS A 6 26.72 41.27 -0.50
C HIS A 6 28.24 41.18 -0.65
N ILE A 7 28.73 40.00 -1.00
CA ILE A 7 30.16 39.72 -1.21
C ILE A 7 30.49 39.50 -2.67
N VAL A 8 31.68 39.94 -3.06
CA VAL A 8 32.28 39.70 -4.39
C VAL A 8 33.74 39.27 -4.23
N PRO A 9 34.29 38.47 -5.16
CA PRO A 9 35.71 38.14 -5.09
C PRO A 9 36.57 39.40 -5.31
N LYS A 10 37.70 39.48 -4.61
CA LYS A 10 38.65 40.57 -4.77
C LYS A 10 39.29 40.52 -6.16
N LEU A 11 39.22 41.62 -6.89
CA LEU A 11 39.87 41.78 -8.20
C LEU A 11 41.21 42.51 -8.07
N PRO A 12 42.23 42.20 -8.89
CA PRO A 12 42.27 41.13 -9.89
C PRO A 12 42.34 39.73 -9.25
N LEU A 13 41.75 38.73 -9.92
CA LEU A 13 41.79 37.35 -9.46
C LEU A 13 43.20 36.74 -9.59
N PRO A 14 43.67 35.97 -8.60
CA PRO A 14 44.88 35.17 -8.71
C PRO A 14 44.81 34.13 -9.85
N GLU A 15 45.97 33.67 -10.29
CA GLU A 15 46.08 32.62 -11.31
C GLU A 15 45.31 31.34 -10.89
N GLY A 16 44.56 30.77 -11.82
CA GLY A 16 43.75 29.58 -11.57
C GLY A 16 42.38 29.86 -10.91
N GLN A 17 41.95 31.12 -10.78
CA GLN A 17 40.60 31.50 -10.34
C GLN A 17 39.83 32.18 -11.47
N LYS A 18 38.53 31.90 -11.59
CA LYS A 18 37.64 32.49 -12.60
C LYS A 18 36.32 32.93 -11.97
N TRP A 19 35.93 34.18 -12.17
CA TRP A 19 34.65 34.72 -11.73
C TRP A 19 33.66 34.76 -12.91
N ASP A 20 32.52 34.09 -12.75
CA ASP A 20 31.38 34.20 -13.65
C ASP A 20 30.33 35.11 -13.01
N ASN A 21 30.28 36.37 -13.47
CA ASN A 21 29.37 37.38 -12.95
C ASN A 21 27.90 37.04 -13.20
N ALA A 22 27.57 36.34 -14.29
CA ALA A 22 26.19 35.98 -14.62
C ALA A 22 25.66 34.86 -13.72
N LYS A 23 26.55 33.95 -13.30
CA LYS A 23 26.21 32.83 -12.39
C LYS A 23 26.54 33.12 -10.93
N ASN A 24 27.11 34.29 -10.63
CA ASN A 24 27.60 34.67 -9.32
C ASN A 24 28.48 33.57 -8.68
N CYS A 25 29.40 33.02 -9.49
CA CYS A 25 30.14 31.79 -9.17
C CYS A 25 31.66 31.97 -9.35
N LEU A 26 32.41 31.72 -8.28
CA LEU A 26 33.86 31.64 -8.28
C LEU A 26 34.31 30.18 -8.51
N THR A 27 35.02 29.95 -9.62
CA THR A 27 35.60 28.65 -9.95
C THR A 27 37.10 28.65 -9.72
N LEU A 28 37.57 27.77 -8.85
CA LEU A 28 38.98 27.51 -8.58
C LEU A 28 39.46 26.29 -9.39
N SER A 29 40.66 26.35 -9.94
CA SER A 29 41.29 25.22 -10.63
C SER A 29 41.60 24.04 -9.69
N LYS A 30 41.83 24.33 -8.42
CA LYS A 30 42.02 23.39 -7.30
C LYS A 30 41.69 24.09 -5.98
N SER A 31 41.56 23.34 -4.90
CA SER A 31 41.47 23.87 -3.53
C SER A 31 42.61 24.84 -3.29
N ALA A 32 42.23 26.07 -2.93
CA ALA A 32 43.12 27.19 -2.73
C ALA A 32 42.44 28.22 -1.82
N THR A 33 43.22 29.19 -1.35
CA THR A 33 42.69 30.37 -0.68
C THR A 33 42.26 31.41 -1.71
N PHE A 34 41.11 32.03 -1.48
CA PHE A 34 40.62 33.18 -2.23
C PHE A 34 40.22 34.31 -1.28
N THR A 35 40.18 35.53 -1.79
CA THR A 35 39.81 36.70 -0.99
C THR A 35 38.47 37.24 -1.48
N VAL A 36 37.56 37.51 -0.55
CA VAL A 36 36.28 38.18 -0.82
C VAL A 36 36.27 39.56 -0.18
N THR A 37 35.55 40.49 -0.81
CA THR A 37 35.33 41.86 -0.34
C THR A 37 33.83 42.09 -0.17
N ILE A 38 33.43 42.84 0.86
CA ILE A 38 32.03 43.28 1.00
C ILE A 38 31.81 44.48 0.09
N ALA A 39 30.95 44.29 -0.91
CA ALA A 39 30.63 45.37 -1.84
C ALA A 39 29.71 46.38 -1.14
N ASN A 40 30.02 47.68 -1.28
CA ASN A 40 29.21 48.78 -0.79
C ASN A 40 28.95 48.80 0.73
N ILE A 41 29.89 48.30 1.55
CA ILE A 41 29.72 48.28 3.02
C ILE A 41 29.48 49.68 3.63
N GLU A 42 30.05 50.73 3.04
CA GLU A 42 29.83 52.11 3.48
C GLU A 42 28.35 52.51 3.38
N ASN A 43 27.66 52.11 2.30
CA ASN A 43 26.23 52.37 2.12
C ASN A 43 25.38 51.63 3.17
N TYR A 44 25.80 50.42 3.56
CA TYR A 44 25.16 49.67 4.64
C TYR A 44 25.35 50.40 5.98
N MET A 45 26.58 50.80 6.30
CA MET A 45 26.90 51.52 7.55
C MET A 45 26.15 52.86 7.63
N ASP A 46 26.11 53.63 6.55
CA ASP A 46 25.39 54.90 6.49
C ASP A 46 23.86 54.74 6.53
N SER A 47 23.34 53.54 6.26
CA SER A 47 21.91 53.22 6.44
C SER A 47 21.54 52.96 7.90
N MET A 48 22.52 52.63 8.73
CA MET A 48 22.37 52.26 10.15
C MET A 48 22.78 53.41 11.07
N TYR A 49 23.86 54.11 10.73
CA TYR A 49 24.42 55.22 11.50
C TYR A 49 24.52 56.47 10.64
N SER A 50 24.01 57.58 11.16
CA SER A 50 24.13 58.87 10.49
C SER A 50 25.56 59.41 10.63
N LYS A 51 26.28 59.48 9.51
CA LYS A 51 27.60 60.13 9.48
C LYS A 51 27.48 61.59 9.93
N PRO A 52 28.32 62.08 10.86
CA PRO A 52 28.28 63.47 11.29
C PRO A 52 28.50 64.41 10.10
N LYS A 53 27.83 65.56 10.12
CA LYS A 53 28.00 66.59 9.08
C LYS A 53 29.45 67.03 9.06
N SER A 54 30.04 67.15 7.87
CA SER A 54 31.43 67.57 7.73
C SER A 54 31.67 68.90 8.43
N PHE A 55 32.70 68.94 9.27
CA PHE A 55 33.14 70.15 9.95
C PHE A 55 34.35 70.74 9.22
N THR A 56 34.22 71.95 8.69
CA THR A 56 35.33 72.63 8.03
C THR A 56 36.19 73.35 9.08
N PRO A 57 37.45 72.94 9.29
CA PRO A 57 38.32 73.61 10.24
C PRO A 57 38.56 75.06 9.79
N VAL A 58 38.50 76.00 10.73
CA VAL A 58 38.79 77.39 10.42
C VAL A 58 40.30 77.55 10.29
N ARG A 59 40.76 78.30 9.29
CA ARG A 59 42.19 78.60 9.11
C ARG A 59 42.73 79.30 10.36
N LYS A 60 43.96 78.96 10.75
CA LYS A 60 44.61 79.47 11.97
C LYS A 60 44.56 81.00 12.10
N GLU A 61 44.83 81.71 11.02
CA GLU A 61 44.77 83.18 10.93
C GLU A 61 43.38 83.75 11.25
N VAL A 62 42.32 83.06 10.84
CA VAL A 62 40.93 83.47 11.11
C VAL A 62 40.55 83.13 12.55
N TYR A 63 40.98 81.97 13.05
CA TYR A 63 40.77 81.57 14.45
C TYR A 63 41.44 82.53 15.43
N ASP A 64 42.69 82.93 15.17
CA ASP A 64 43.47 83.80 16.06
C ASP A 64 42.81 85.19 16.21
N ASN A 65 42.18 85.69 15.14
CA ASN A 65 41.46 86.97 15.10
C ASN A 65 40.00 86.92 15.59
N MET A 66 39.49 85.76 16.04
CA MET A 66 38.13 85.65 16.59
C MET A 66 37.99 86.27 17.98
N THR A 67 36.79 86.80 18.28
CA THR A 67 36.41 87.19 19.64
C THR A 67 36.40 85.98 20.59
N LEU A 68 36.57 86.20 21.89
CA LEU A 68 36.57 85.13 22.90
C LEU A 68 35.27 84.30 22.85
N GLY A 69 34.10 84.96 22.65
CA GLY A 69 32.82 84.28 22.49
C GLY A 69 32.76 83.39 21.25
N SER A 70 33.30 83.85 20.13
CA SER A 70 33.39 83.07 18.88
C SER A 70 34.37 81.90 18.98
N LYS A 71 35.49 82.04 19.68
CA LYS A 71 36.44 80.94 19.95
C LYS A 71 35.80 79.84 20.80
N ASN A 72 35.02 80.22 21.81
CA ASN A 72 34.28 79.27 22.64
C ASN A 72 33.18 78.53 21.86
N ASP A 73 32.42 79.24 21.01
CA ASP A 73 31.40 78.60 20.14
C ASP A 73 32.03 77.65 19.11
N TYR A 74 33.14 78.05 18.48
CA TYR A 74 33.88 77.17 17.57
C TYR A 74 34.40 75.92 18.30
N LYS A 75 35.04 76.09 19.47
CA LYS A 75 35.56 74.98 20.25
C LYS A 75 34.45 74.00 20.64
N ARG A 76 33.31 74.51 21.15
CA ARG A 76 32.14 73.67 21.45
C ARG A 76 31.68 72.86 20.23
N LYS A 77 31.50 73.50 19.07
CA LYS A 77 31.06 72.80 17.85
C LYS A 77 32.10 71.81 17.32
N PHE A 78 33.38 72.09 17.50
CA PHE A 78 34.47 71.18 17.13
C PHE A 78 34.51 69.96 18.06
N ASP A 79 34.36 70.18 19.37
CA ASP A 79 34.29 69.10 20.37
C ASP A 79 33.03 68.24 20.12
N GLU A 80 31.87 68.84 19.86
CA GLU A 80 30.63 68.14 19.47
C GLU A 80 30.81 67.32 18.18
N TYR A 81 31.53 67.84 17.19
CA TYR A 81 31.85 67.11 15.96
C TYR A 81 32.77 65.90 16.23
N ASN A 82 33.86 66.09 17.00
CA ASN A 82 34.78 65.01 17.34
C ASN A 82 34.09 63.92 18.16
N GLU A 83 33.26 64.28 19.13
CA GLU A 83 32.47 63.31 19.91
C GLU A 83 31.50 62.51 19.01
N ALA A 84 30.86 63.17 18.04
CA ALA A 84 29.97 62.51 17.09
C ALA A 84 30.74 61.62 16.09
N GLU A 85 31.93 62.04 15.66
CA GLU A 85 32.84 61.26 14.79
C GLU A 85 33.37 60.03 15.52
N ASP A 86 33.85 60.18 16.76
CA ASP A 86 34.28 59.07 17.62
C ASP A 86 33.14 58.09 17.89
N ALA A 87 31.92 58.58 18.15
CA ALA A 87 30.74 57.73 18.34
C ALA A 87 30.36 56.96 17.07
N TYR A 88 30.41 57.61 15.90
CA TYR A 88 30.17 56.96 14.61
C TYR A 88 31.22 55.87 14.33
N GLU A 89 32.51 56.17 14.47
CA GLU A 89 33.61 55.20 14.29
C GLU A 89 33.49 54.01 15.24
N LYS A 90 33.14 54.26 16.51
CA LYS A 90 32.92 53.21 17.51
C LYS A 90 31.75 52.30 17.12
N ASN A 91 30.63 52.87 16.67
CA ASN A 91 29.45 52.11 16.26
C ASN A 91 29.71 51.30 14.98
N VAL A 92 30.37 51.89 13.98
CA VAL A 92 30.78 51.20 12.75
C VAL A 92 31.74 50.05 13.07
N THR A 93 32.71 50.26 13.96
CA THR A 93 33.63 49.21 14.40
C THR A 93 32.90 48.08 15.11
N ALA A 94 31.92 48.40 15.96
CA ALA A 94 31.10 47.40 16.63
C ALA A 94 30.24 46.58 15.66
N GLU A 95 29.63 47.20 14.64
CA GLU A 95 28.87 46.45 13.62
C GLU A 95 29.75 45.57 12.76
N ARG A 96 30.93 46.04 12.37
CA ARG A 96 31.89 45.20 11.62
C ARG A 96 32.29 43.95 12.40
N ALA A 97 32.32 44.02 13.74
CA ALA A 97 32.61 42.88 14.59
C ALA A 97 31.44 41.86 14.69
N LYS A 98 30.21 42.28 14.40
CA LYS A 98 29.00 41.43 14.45
C LYS A 98 28.72 40.66 13.15
N ILE A 99 29.42 40.97 12.06
CA ILE A 99 29.18 40.30 10.76
C ILE A 99 29.40 38.79 10.88
N GLN A 100 28.39 38.03 10.47
CA GLN A 100 28.38 36.58 10.48
C GLN A 100 28.67 36.03 9.08
N TRP A 101 29.20 34.81 9.01
CA TRP A 101 29.65 34.15 7.79
C TRP A 101 29.01 32.77 7.71
N ALA A 102 28.20 32.52 6.68
CA ALA A 102 27.64 31.21 6.40
C ALA A 102 28.43 30.49 5.31
N TRP A 103 28.65 29.18 5.51
CA TRP A 103 29.25 28.29 4.51
C TRP A 103 28.49 26.98 4.45
N GLN A 104 27.90 26.69 3.30
CA GLN A 104 27.00 25.56 3.12
C GLN A 104 27.31 24.78 1.83
N LEU A 105 27.12 23.47 1.87
CA LEU A 105 27.13 22.62 0.68
C LEU A 105 25.81 22.79 -0.07
N VAL A 106 25.84 23.05 -1.39
CA VAL A 106 24.64 23.40 -2.17
C VAL A 106 23.83 22.18 -2.62
N ASN A 107 24.25 20.96 -2.27
CA ASN A 107 23.73 19.65 -2.74
C ASN A 107 22.25 19.62 -3.24
N LYS A 108 21.30 20.28 -2.55
CA LYS A 108 19.84 20.28 -2.82
C LYS A 108 19.22 21.69 -2.98
N GLY A 109 20.04 22.72 -3.15
CA GLY A 109 19.65 24.14 -3.04
C GLY A 109 20.12 24.79 -1.73
N ILE A 110 19.81 26.07 -1.56
CA ILE A 110 20.18 26.88 -0.38
C ILE A 110 18.90 27.17 0.40
N ASP A 111 18.89 26.84 1.69
CA ASP A 111 17.77 27.13 2.60
C ASP A 111 18.17 28.27 3.54
N PRO A 112 17.64 29.50 3.33
CA PRO A 112 18.04 30.66 4.12
C PRO A 112 17.75 30.52 5.61
N ALA A 113 16.74 29.75 5.99
CA ALA A 113 16.38 29.53 7.40
C ALA A 113 17.42 28.69 8.16
N LYS A 114 18.27 27.96 7.43
CA LYS A 114 19.35 27.12 7.98
C LYS A 114 20.72 27.78 7.88
N LEU A 115 20.82 28.98 7.31
CA LEU A 115 22.07 29.73 7.24
C LEU A 115 22.33 30.39 8.61
N ASN A 116 23.31 29.85 9.33
CA ASN A 116 23.81 30.38 10.59
C ASN A 116 25.33 30.67 10.46
N HIS A 117 25.91 31.28 11.50
CA HIS A 117 27.34 31.57 11.50
C HIS A 117 28.12 30.25 11.54
N ASN A 118 28.93 29.97 10.53
CA ASN A 118 29.77 28.78 10.50
C ASN A 118 31.02 29.02 11.36
N ASN A 119 31.16 28.24 12.45
CA ASN A 119 32.22 28.38 13.46
C ASN A 119 33.65 28.13 12.93
N SER A 120 33.83 27.76 11.65
CA SER A 120 35.14 27.71 11.01
C SER A 120 35.67 29.10 10.63
N PHE A 121 34.82 30.12 10.64
CA PHE A 121 35.21 31.51 10.44
C PHE A 121 35.24 32.27 11.77
N SER A 122 36.15 33.24 11.87
CA SER A 122 36.03 34.26 12.91
C SER A 122 34.86 35.20 12.62
N LEU A 123 34.15 35.60 13.67
CA LEU A 123 33.17 36.68 13.60
C LEU A 123 33.81 37.98 13.09
N GLY A 124 33.03 38.75 12.35
CA GLY A 124 33.40 40.05 11.83
C GLY A 124 34.32 40.02 10.60
N ILE A 125 34.76 41.23 10.22
CA ILE A 125 35.65 41.48 9.08
C ILE A 125 36.78 42.46 9.42
N SER A 126 37.87 42.40 8.66
CA SER A 126 39.02 43.30 8.80
C SER A 126 38.66 44.77 8.45
N THR A 127 39.50 45.72 8.87
CA THR A 127 39.31 47.16 8.60
C THR A 127 39.30 47.52 7.12
N ILE A 128 39.91 46.68 6.27
CA ILE A 128 39.94 46.83 4.81
C ILE A 128 38.75 46.15 4.10
N ASN A 129 37.77 45.63 4.85
CA ASN A 129 36.55 44.98 4.34
C ASN A 129 36.81 43.72 3.49
N GLU A 130 37.93 43.05 3.75
CA GLU A 130 38.33 41.82 3.08
C GLU A 130 38.40 40.63 4.03
N LYS A 131 38.10 39.44 3.52
CA LYS A 131 38.25 38.16 4.23
C LYS A 131 38.90 37.12 3.31
N GLN A 132 39.90 36.43 3.82
CA GLN A 132 40.47 35.26 3.14
C GLN A 132 39.71 34.00 3.54
N ILE A 133 39.37 33.18 2.55
CA ILE A 133 38.63 31.93 2.71
C ILE A 133 39.44 30.81 2.06
N THR A 134 39.68 29.72 2.79
CA THR A 134 40.34 28.53 2.25
C THR A 134 39.30 27.51 1.84
N PHE A 135 39.27 27.18 0.54
CA PHE A 135 38.33 26.18 0.01
C PHE A 135 38.75 24.77 0.41
N PRO A 136 37.90 23.95 1.08
CA PRO A 136 38.29 22.62 1.54
C PRO A 136 38.68 21.68 0.39
N LYS A 137 39.76 20.92 0.57
CA LYS A 137 40.20 19.92 -0.42
C LYS A 137 39.18 18.81 -0.63
N LEU A 138 38.40 18.48 0.41
CA LEU A 138 37.34 17.48 0.36
C LEU A 138 36.22 17.80 -0.63
N LEU A 139 36.06 19.08 -0.99
CA LEU A 139 34.99 19.60 -1.85
C LEU A 139 35.48 19.87 -3.28
N GLU A 140 36.67 19.41 -3.65
CA GLU A 140 37.10 19.41 -5.04
C GLU A 140 36.25 18.43 -5.87
N GLY A 141 35.88 18.84 -7.09
CA GLY A 141 35.25 18.00 -8.11
C GLY A 141 34.34 18.73 -9.07
N GLY A 142 33.92 19.94 -8.71
CA GLY A 142 33.04 20.78 -9.52
C GLY A 142 31.68 21.07 -8.86
N GLY A 143 31.36 20.36 -7.78
CA GLY A 143 30.19 20.60 -6.94
C GLY A 143 30.16 22.03 -6.37
N LEU A 144 28.95 22.58 -6.26
CA LEU A 144 28.73 23.95 -5.79
C LEU A 144 28.69 24.01 -4.26
N THR A 145 29.27 25.06 -3.71
CA THR A 145 29.14 25.47 -2.30
C THR A 145 28.67 26.93 -2.25
N TRP A 146 28.05 27.32 -1.14
CA TRP A 146 27.49 28.65 -0.93
C TRP A 146 28.22 29.36 0.18
N LEU A 147 28.57 30.61 -0.06
CA LEU A 147 29.16 31.53 0.91
C LEU A 147 28.31 32.79 1.00
N GLU A 148 27.93 33.21 2.20
CA GLU A 148 27.12 34.40 2.43
C GLU A 148 27.50 35.11 3.73
N ILE A 149 27.26 36.41 3.78
CA ILE A 149 27.44 37.22 4.99
C ILE A 149 26.10 37.80 5.43
N PHE A 150 25.93 37.97 6.74
CA PHE A 150 24.69 38.49 7.31
C PHE A 150 24.93 39.06 8.72
N THR A 151 23.91 39.66 9.32
CA THR A 151 23.92 40.19 10.70
C THR A 151 22.58 39.90 11.37
N ASP A 152 22.45 40.11 12.68
CA ASP A 152 21.16 39.92 13.36
C ASP A 152 20.06 40.87 12.84
N GLU A 153 20.44 42.06 12.34
CA GLU A 153 19.52 43.04 11.74
C GLU A 153 19.29 42.83 10.23
N ASN A 154 20.10 41.97 9.59
CA ASN A 154 19.95 41.61 8.19
C ASN A 154 20.19 40.11 8.01
N SER A 155 19.13 39.33 8.15
CA SER A 155 19.10 37.87 8.03
C SER A 155 19.57 37.39 6.64
N PRO A 156 20.15 36.18 6.55
CA PRO A 156 20.61 35.63 5.27
C PRO A 156 19.45 35.32 4.32
N ILE A 157 19.70 35.48 3.02
CA ILE A 157 18.71 35.42 1.93
C ILE A 157 18.92 34.20 1.02
N GLY A 158 20.14 33.65 0.96
CA GLY A 158 20.45 32.44 0.19
C GLY A 158 20.35 32.60 -1.32
N LYS A 159 20.48 33.83 -1.83
CA LYS A 159 20.40 34.15 -3.27
C LYS A 159 21.44 35.20 -3.68
N PRO A 160 21.91 35.17 -4.94
CA PRO A 160 22.69 36.27 -5.50
C PRO A 160 21.89 37.59 -5.48
N PRO A 161 22.51 38.76 -5.23
CA PRO A 161 23.94 38.96 -4.98
C PRO A 161 24.40 38.75 -3.52
N HIS A 162 23.50 38.50 -2.56
CA HIS A 162 23.79 38.50 -1.12
C HIS A 162 24.89 37.52 -0.68
N GLY A 163 24.88 36.32 -1.27
CA GLY A 163 26.01 35.38 -1.21
C GLY A 163 26.52 35.02 -2.59
N MET A 164 27.55 34.18 -2.68
CA MET A 164 28.14 33.69 -3.93
C MET A 164 28.34 32.18 -3.93
N PHE A 165 28.33 31.58 -5.12
CA PHE A 165 28.74 30.19 -5.30
C PHE A 165 30.25 30.08 -5.37
N VAL A 166 30.82 29.05 -4.76
CA VAL A 166 32.24 28.70 -4.87
C VAL A 166 32.37 27.22 -5.22
N ARG A 167 33.27 26.89 -6.15
CA ARG A 167 33.60 25.49 -6.51
C ARG A 167 35.07 25.35 -6.87
N ALA A 168 35.60 24.14 -6.71
CA ALA A 168 36.94 23.79 -7.18
C ALA A 168 36.92 22.55 -8.07
N THR A 169 37.70 22.53 -9.15
CA THR A 169 37.77 21.36 -10.06
C THR A 169 38.72 20.27 -9.55
N GLY A 170 39.96 20.63 -9.18
CA GLY A 170 40.96 19.66 -8.72
C GLY A 170 41.44 18.68 -9.80
N THR A 171 42.10 17.60 -9.38
CA THR A 171 42.57 16.50 -10.25
C THR A 171 41.83 15.20 -9.89
N PRO A 172 40.81 14.81 -10.67
CA PRO A 172 39.93 13.68 -10.36
C PRO A 172 40.66 12.35 -10.26
N LYS A 173 40.38 11.60 -9.19
CA LYS A 173 40.96 10.26 -8.95
C LYS A 173 40.00 9.38 -8.17
N VAL A 174 39.97 8.09 -8.47
CA VAL A 174 39.39 7.06 -7.59
C VAL A 174 40.53 6.44 -6.79
N ILE A 175 40.36 6.37 -5.48
CA ILE A 175 41.42 6.01 -4.53
C ILE A 175 41.37 4.53 -4.19
N ALA A 176 40.20 4.06 -3.75
CA ALA A 176 39.99 2.70 -3.30
C ALA A 176 38.49 2.37 -3.36
N ALA A 177 38.17 1.08 -3.26
CA ALA A 177 36.82 0.64 -2.97
C ALA A 177 36.82 -0.45 -1.89
N GLU A 178 35.72 -0.51 -1.15
CA GLU A 178 35.52 -1.48 -0.09
C GLU A 178 34.06 -1.94 -0.08
N TRP A 179 33.86 -3.24 0.15
CA TRP A 179 32.55 -3.81 0.41
C TRP A 179 32.24 -3.77 1.90
N ARG A 180 31.09 -3.23 2.25
CA ARG A 180 30.66 -3.03 3.63
C ARG A 180 29.22 -3.50 3.83
N ASP A 181 28.91 -3.90 5.06
CA ASP A 181 27.54 -4.24 5.45
C ASP A 181 26.70 -2.98 5.70
N TYR A 182 25.43 -3.15 6.08
CA TYR A 182 24.52 -2.03 6.36
C TYR A 182 24.95 -1.16 7.55
N THR A 183 25.75 -1.69 8.46
CA THR A 183 26.33 -0.93 9.58
C THR A 183 27.59 -0.15 9.16
N GLY A 184 28.08 -0.42 7.95
CA GLY A 184 29.29 0.17 7.40
C GLY A 184 30.57 -0.57 7.78
N LYS A 185 30.51 -1.75 8.39
CA LYS A 185 31.69 -2.57 8.71
C LYS A 185 32.23 -3.26 7.46
N LEU A 186 33.55 -3.42 7.33
CA LEU A 186 34.15 -4.17 6.21
C LEU A 186 33.64 -5.61 6.17
N ILE A 187 33.25 -6.06 4.99
CA ILE A 187 32.95 -7.46 4.71
C ILE A 187 34.25 -8.15 4.32
N THR A 188 34.66 -9.13 5.13
CA THR A 188 35.83 -9.98 4.87
C THR A 188 35.43 -11.44 4.61
N GLU A 189 34.20 -11.77 4.98
CA GLU A 189 33.57 -13.06 4.94
C GLU A 189 32.97 -13.34 3.55
N GLU A 190 32.79 -14.63 3.23
CA GLU A 190 32.08 -15.05 2.03
C GLU A 190 30.56 -14.93 2.30
N ILE A 191 29.84 -14.16 1.49
CA ILE A 191 28.42 -13.84 1.71
C ILE A 191 27.48 -14.69 0.84
N ALA A 192 26.21 -14.79 1.24
CA ALA A 192 25.20 -15.53 0.48
C ALA A 192 24.65 -14.72 -0.70
N PHE A 193 24.07 -15.41 -1.68
CA PHE A 193 23.09 -14.79 -2.58
C PHE A 193 21.88 -14.26 -1.78
N ASP A 194 21.15 -13.32 -2.36
CA ASP A 194 20.08 -12.53 -1.72
C ASP A 194 20.53 -11.60 -0.58
N SER A 195 21.85 -11.41 -0.44
CA SER A 195 22.41 -10.43 0.48
C SER A 195 22.27 -9.01 -0.06
N THR A 196 22.03 -8.04 0.82
CA THR A 196 22.21 -6.60 0.51
C THR A 196 23.54 -6.13 1.10
N VAL A 197 24.39 -5.52 0.26
CA VAL A 197 25.70 -4.99 0.65
C VAL A 197 25.93 -3.60 0.08
N TYR A 198 26.93 -2.89 0.59
CA TYR A 198 27.26 -1.52 0.18
C TYR A 198 28.67 -1.47 -0.37
N LEU A 199 28.79 -1.05 -1.64
CA LEU A 199 30.07 -0.73 -2.25
C LEU A 199 30.40 0.73 -1.98
N HIS A 200 31.46 0.98 -1.20
CA HIS A 200 32.01 2.31 -0.98
C HIS A 200 33.16 2.54 -1.95
N ILE A 201 33.08 3.58 -2.77
CA ILE A 201 34.13 3.99 -3.71
C ILE A 201 34.66 5.34 -3.27
N TYR A 202 35.89 5.38 -2.76
CA TYR A 202 36.51 6.59 -2.25
C TYR A 202 37.19 7.35 -3.38
N THR A 203 36.98 8.67 -3.41
CA THR A 203 37.41 9.51 -4.52
C THR A 203 38.15 10.75 -4.03
N GLN A 204 38.82 11.41 -4.97
CA GLN A 204 39.39 12.74 -4.84
C GLN A 204 38.93 13.56 -6.03
N ALA A 205 38.64 14.84 -5.80
CA ALA A 205 38.31 15.79 -6.86
C ALA A 205 37.15 15.31 -7.78
N LEU A 206 36.14 14.66 -7.21
CA LEU A 206 34.92 14.23 -7.89
C LEU A 206 33.64 14.64 -7.15
N TYR A 207 33.73 15.45 -6.08
CA TYR A 207 32.55 15.95 -5.37
C TYR A 207 31.58 16.68 -6.31
N GLY A 208 30.32 16.24 -6.31
CA GLY A 208 29.25 16.78 -7.15
C GLY A 208 29.19 16.19 -8.56
N GLU A 209 30.03 15.19 -8.88
CA GLU A 209 30.01 14.49 -10.17
C GLU A 209 29.37 13.11 -10.05
N ASN A 210 28.91 12.57 -11.19
CA ASN A 210 28.34 11.23 -11.30
C ASN A 210 29.35 10.26 -11.90
N ILE A 211 29.65 9.16 -11.21
CA ILE A 211 30.50 8.08 -11.72
C ILE A 211 29.65 6.91 -12.22
N GLN A 212 30.14 6.20 -13.24
CA GLN A 212 29.53 4.98 -13.74
C GLN A 212 30.26 3.76 -13.17
N ILE A 213 29.53 2.77 -12.67
CA ILE A 213 30.05 1.58 -11.99
C ILE A 213 29.58 0.34 -12.74
N GLN A 214 30.48 -0.57 -13.04
CA GLN A 214 30.20 -1.87 -13.64
C GLN A 214 30.65 -2.97 -12.68
N LEU A 215 29.83 -4.01 -12.50
CA LEU A 215 30.18 -5.17 -11.68
C LEU A 215 30.54 -6.33 -12.61
N ARG A 216 31.64 -7.03 -12.31
CA ARG A 216 32.15 -8.13 -13.14
C ARG A 216 32.56 -9.31 -12.26
N ASP A 217 32.31 -10.53 -12.70
CA ASP A 217 32.96 -11.70 -12.10
C ASP A 217 34.44 -11.78 -12.52
N THR A 218 35.33 -12.01 -11.57
CA THR A 218 36.79 -12.09 -11.79
C THR A 218 37.23 -13.37 -12.52
N LYS A 219 36.37 -14.39 -12.58
CA LYS A 219 36.71 -15.70 -13.17
C LYS A 219 36.88 -15.69 -14.69
N LEU A 220 36.17 -14.82 -15.41
CA LEU A 220 36.15 -14.80 -16.88
C LEU A 220 36.39 -13.38 -17.42
N ALA A 221 37.12 -13.27 -18.54
CA ALA A 221 37.50 -11.99 -19.12
C ALA A 221 36.31 -11.10 -19.57
N ASN A 222 35.12 -11.68 -19.75
CA ASN A 222 33.89 -11.02 -20.23
C ASN A 222 32.63 -11.37 -19.39
N ALA A 223 32.76 -11.58 -18.08
CA ALA A 223 31.62 -11.91 -17.20
C ALA A 223 31.00 -10.68 -16.52
N ASP A 224 30.41 -9.80 -17.33
CA ASP A 224 29.66 -8.65 -16.81
C ASP A 224 28.42 -9.13 -16.06
N LEU A 225 28.25 -8.65 -14.83
CA LEU A 225 27.07 -8.93 -14.02
C LEU A 225 26.02 -7.88 -14.31
N THR A 226 24.95 -8.31 -14.92
CA THR A 226 23.80 -7.48 -15.30
C THR A 226 22.62 -7.81 -14.40
N PRO A 227 21.80 -6.83 -13.98
CA PRO A 227 20.55 -7.11 -13.29
C PRO A 227 19.70 -8.03 -14.16
N THR A 228 19.27 -9.15 -13.60
CA THR A 228 18.39 -10.09 -14.29
C THR A 228 16.96 -9.73 -13.93
N PRO A 229 16.06 -9.58 -14.90
CA PRO A 229 14.63 -9.63 -14.60
C PRO A 229 14.38 -10.94 -13.86
N SER A 230 14.00 -10.83 -12.61
CA SER A 230 13.64 -11.95 -11.74
C SER A 230 12.13 -11.91 -11.56
N ASP A 231 11.48 -13.06 -11.48
CA ASP A 231 10.05 -13.11 -11.18
C ASP A 231 9.83 -12.89 -9.67
N ALA A 232 8.58 -13.03 -9.24
CA ALA A 232 8.16 -12.75 -7.87
C ALA A 232 8.78 -13.68 -6.82
N ASP A 233 9.47 -14.74 -7.24
CA ASP A 233 10.09 -15.76 -6.37
C ASP A 233 11.63 -15.67 -6.36
N GLY A 234 12.21 -14.73 -7.12
CA GLY A 234 13.67 -14.56 -7.24
C GLY A 234 14.30 -15.42 -8.33
N ASP A 235 13.48 -16.11 -9.15
CA ASP A 235 13.96 -16.94 -10.24
C ASP A 235 14.23 -16.10 -11.50
N PRO A 236 15.32 -16.37 -12.24
CA PRO A 236 15.63 -15.61 -13.45
C PRO A 236 14.61 -15.87 -14.56
N VAL A 237 13.89 -14.83 -14.98
CA VAL A 237 12.78 -14.92 -15.98
C VAL A 237 13.28 -15.22 -17.39
N GLN A 238 14.58 -15.00 -17.66
CA GLN A 238 15.21 -15.30 -18.93
C GLN A 238 16.72 -15.46 -18.77
N LYS A 239 17.30 -16.44 -19.47
CA LYS A 239 18.73 -16.45 -19.79
C LYS A 239 18.98 -15.30 -20.78
N LEU A 240 19.18 -14.09 -20.26
CA LEU A 240 19.57 -12.96 -21.10
C LEU A 240 20.99 -13.22 -21.61
N GLU A 241 21.15 -13.25 -22.94
CA GLU A 241 22.47 -13.04 -23.55
C GLU A 241 23.07 -11.77 -22.92
N PRO A 242 24.33 -11.81 -22.45
CA PRO A 242 24.95 -10.66 -21.80
C PRO A 242 24.88 -9.46 -22.74
N LYS A 243 23.99 -8.51 -22.44
CA LYS A 243 23.93 -7.25 -23.19
C LYS A 243 25.23 -6.50 -22.87
N PRO A 244 25.95 -6.01 -23.88
CA PRO A 244 27.22 -5.35 -23.66
C PRO A 244 26.99 -4.08 -22.84
N LEU A 245 27.55 -4.06 -21.64
CA LEU A 245 27.64 -2.95 -20.68
C LEU A 245 26.35 -2.51 -19.97
N THR A 246 26.03 -3.16 -18.85
CA THR A 246 25.24 -2.51 -17.80
C THR A 246 26.16 -1.73 -16.87
N ARG A 247 25.93 -0.41 -16.74
CA ARG A 247 26.64 0.46 -15.81
C ARG A 247 25.65 1.20 -14.92
N PHE A 248 25.93 1.25 -13.63
CA PHE A 248 25.18 2.00 -12.62
C PHE A 248 25.75 3.41 -12.52
N THR A 249 24.93 4.44 -12.71
CA THR A 249 25.37 5.83 -12.49
C THR A 249 25.09 6.21 -11.03
N ARG A 250 26.09 6.72 -10.30
CA ARG A 250 25.96 7.11 -8.90
C ARG A 250 26.70 8.42 -8.60
N PRO A 251 26.14 9.31 -7.77
CA PRO A 251 26.78 10.56 -7.40
C PRO A 251 27.92 10.35 -6.40
N VAL A 252 28.93 11.22 -6.47
CA VAL A 252 30.01 11.33 -5.48
C VAL A 252 29.71 12.48 -4.53
N SER A 253 29.64 12.16 -3.24
CA SER A 253 29.26 13.09 -2.18
C SER A 253 30.25 13.04 -1.00
N VAL A 254 30.01 13.88 -0.01
CA VAL A 254 30.74 13.87 1.26
C VAL A 254 29.94 13.10 2.28
N HIS A 255 30.60 12.18 2.99
CA HIS A 255 30.00 11.33 4.00
C HIS A 255 30.78 11.42 5.30
N LYS A 256 30.06 11.49 6.42
CA LYS A 256 30.64 11.39 7.77
C LYS A 256 31.20 9.98 7.98
N TYR A 257 32.25 9.88 8.80
CA TYR A 257 32.77 8.59 9.26
C TYR A 257 33.21 8.65 10.73
N ASP A 258 33.19 7.48 11.35
CA ASP A 258 33.63 7.21 12.72
C ASP A 258 34.68 6.09 12.75
N GLU A 259 34.99 5.52 13.93
CA GLU A 259 35.94 4.42 14.05
C GLU A 259 35.51 3.17 13.26
N SER A 260 34.21 2.88 13.16
CA SER A 260 33.66 1.70 12.48
C SER A 260 33.63 1.84 10.96
N THR A 261 33.47 3.07 10.48
CA THR A 261 33.36 3.42 9.05
C THR A 261 34.61 4.11 8.50
N LYS A 262 35.72 4.06 9.27
CA LYS A 262 36.98 4.70 8.94
C LYS A 262 37.43 4.34 7.51
N PRO A 263 37.75 5.34 6.67
CA PRO A 263 38.13 5.10 5.29
C PRO A 263 39.56 4.55 5.17
N PRO A 264 39.91 3.92 4.03
CA PRO A 264 41.23 3.36 3.81
C PRO A 264 42.31 4.45 3.74
N SER A 265 43.56 4.03 3.96
CA SER A 265 44.71 4.93 3.92
C SER A 265 44.85 5.62 2.56
N GLY A 266 45.23 6.91 2.57
CA GLY A 266 45.40 7.71 1.36
C GLY A 266 44.10 8.34 0.83
N THR A 267 42.96 8.15 1.51
CA THR A 267 41.71 8.85 1.19
C THR A 267 41.75 10.31 1.61
N VAL A 268 41.06 11.18 0.85
CA VAL A 268 40.93 12.59 1.22
C VAL A 268 39.89 12.69 2.32
N THR A 269 40.34 13.10 3.51
CA THR A 269 39.48 13.34 4.65
C THR A 269 39.69 14.75 5.18
N ASP A 270 38.62 15.38 5.63
CA ASP A 270 38.70 16.68 6.30
C ASP A 270 37.58 16.80 7.35
N ALA A 271 37.76 17.70 8.31
CA ALA A 271 36.72 17.99 9.27
C ALA A 271 35.79 19.07 8.69
N ILE A 272 34.50 18.75 8.57
CA ILE A 272 33.48 19.72 8.12
C ILE A 272 32.52 19.97 9.28
N ILE A 273 32.24 21.25 9.50
CA ILE A 273 31.25 21.68 10.48
C ILE A 273 29.86 21.38 9.94
N THR A 274 29.05 20.70 10.75
CA THR A 274 27.65 20.39 10.44
C THR A 274 26.78 20.71 11.64
N ASP A 275 25.58 21.23 11.40
CA ASP A 275 24.60 21.50 12.46
C ASP A 275 24.01 20.20 13.03
N LYS A 276 23.81 20.17 14.35
CA LYS A 276 23.09 19.12 15.09
C LYS A 276 22.19 19.78 16.13
N GLY A 277 20.98 20.16 15.72
CA GLY A 277 20.10 21.00 16.55
C GLY A 277 20.62 22.43 16.59
N GLU A 278 20.78 23.00 17.79
CA GLU A 278 21.37 24.33 17.99
C GLU A 278 22.92 24.31 18.08
N GLU A 279 23.55 23.13 18.09
CA GLU A 279 25.00 22.98 18.22
C GLU A 279 25.68 22.69 16.87
N GLN A 280 26.85 23.29 16.64
CA GLN A 280 27.72 23.00 15.50
C GLN A 280 28.84 22.04 15.90
N ILE A 281 28.95 20.92 15.20
CA ILE A 281 29.92 19.88 15.50
C ILE A 281 30.86 19.69 14.32
N SER A 282 32.17 19.69 14.61
CA SER A 282 33.21 19.33 13.66
C SER A 282 33.29 17.81 13.54
N ASN A 283 32.93 17.26 12.39
CA ASN A 283 32.94 15.82 12.15
C ASN A 283 33.97 15.48 11.06
N SER A 284 34.63 14.33 11.22
CA SER A 284 35.50 13.81 10.17
C SER A 284 34.65 13.30 9.00
N ASN A 285 34.99 13.76 7.80
CA ASN A 285 34.27 13.44 6.58
C ASN A 285 35.21 12.91 5.50
N VAL A 286 34.66 12.15 4.55
CA VAL A 286 35.37 11.57 3.41
C VAL A 286 34.56 11.76 2.13
N GLN A 287 35.25 11.92 0.99
CA GLN A 287 34.62 11.98 -0.33
C GLN A 287 34.50 10.57 -0.89
N LYS A 288 33.26 10.12 -1.12
CA LYS A 288 32.99 8.79 -1.68
C LYS A 288 31.65 8.73 -2.42
N CYS A 289 31.50 7.68 -3.21
CA CYS A 289 30.22 7.19 -3.69
C CYS A 289 29.81 5.96 -2.85
N VAL A 290 28.54 5.87 -2.48
CA VAL A 290 27.96 4.71 -1.80
C VAL A 290 26.95 4.07 -2.74
N PHE A 291 27.21 2.83 -3.12
CA PHE A 291 26.36 2.07 -4.03
C PHE A 291 25.79 0.85 -3.30
N PRO A 292 24.49 0.84 -2.94
CA PRO A 292 23.86 -0.36 -2.41
C PRO A 292 23.65 -1.39 -3.53
N VAL A 293 24.01 -2.64 -3.26
CA VAL A 293 24.02 -3.75 -4.21
C VAL A 293 23.27 -4.93 -3.61
N PHE A 294 22.28 -5.45 -4.34
CA PHE A 294 21.61 -6.70 -4.04
C PHE A 294 22.33 -7.85 -4.77
N ILE A 295 22.70 -8.90 -4.06
CA ILE A 295 23.43 -10.02 -4.66
C ILE A 295 22.44 -11.01 -5.28
N GLU A 296 22.08 -10.80 -6.53
CA GLU A 296 21.05 -11.59 -7.22
C GLU A 296 21.43 -13.07 -7.36
N GLN A 297 20.48 -13.98 -7.10
CA GLN A 297 20.67 -15.40 -7.38
C GLN A 297 21.03 -15.65 -8.85
N ALA A 298 20.45 -14.87 -9.76
CA ALA A 298 20.67 -15.02 -11.20
C ALA A 298 22.13 -14.78 -11.64
N TRP A 299 22.93 -14.02 -10.86
CA TRP A 299 24.35 -13.82 -11.15
C TRP A 299 25.17 -15.12 -11.08
N GLN A 300 24.66 -16.17 -10.44
CA GLN A 300 25.20 -17.54 -10.49
C GLN A 300 25.35 -18.06 -11.92
N PHE A 301 24.42 -17.68 -12.80
CA PHE A 301 24.34 -18.18 -14.18
C PHE A 301 25.01 -17.23 -15.19
N GLN A 302 25.36 -16.01 -14.77
CA GLN A 302 26.08 -15.02 -15.60
C GLN A 302 27.61 -15.12 -15.42
N GLY A 303 28.08 -15.42 -14.20
CA GLY A 303 29.51 -15.62 -13.91
C GLY A 303 30.04 -17.02 -14.25
N ALA A 304 29.16 -18.01 -14.42
CA ALA A 304 29.52 -19.39 -14.68
C ALA A 304 29.82 -19.63 -16.19
N GLY A 305 31.04 -20.06 -16.50
CA GLY A 305 31.32 -20.67 -17.82
C GLY A 305 30.56 -21.98 -18.00
N SER A 306 30.56 -22.57 -19.20
CA SER A 306 29.78 -23.77 -19.57
C SER A 306 30.00 -25.03 -18.70
N PHE A 307 30.96 -25.00 -17.77
CA PHE A 307 31.34 -26.08 -16.87
C PHE A 307 31.42 -25.68 -15.38
N ASP A 308 31.00 -24.45 -15.01
CA ASP A 308 30.93 -24.01 -13.62
C ASP A 308 29.49 -24.20 -13.08
N SER A 309 29.38 -24.79 -11.90
CA SER A 309 28.12 -24.98 -11.15
C SER A 309 27.41 -23.68 -10.73
N GLY A 310 28.07 -22.52 -10.86
CA GLY A 310 27.54 -21.23 -10.37
C GLY A 310 27.52 -21.15 -8.84
N SER A 311 28.18 -22.06 -8.13
CA SER A 311 28.14 -22.15 -6.66
C SER A 311 28.92 -21.04 -5.94
N LYS A 312 29.82 -20.36 -6.65
CA LYS A 312 30.66 -19.25 -6.15
C LYS A 312 30.79 -18.15 -7.18
N LEU A 313 30.88 -16.91 -6.72
CA LEU A 313 31.04 -15.71 -7.53
C LEU A 313 32.08 -14.79 -6.86
N SER A 314 32.87 -14.07 -7.65
CA SER A 314 33.89 -13.14 -7.13
C SER A 314 33.76 -11.80 -7.85
N ILE A 315 33.01 -10.88 -7.23
CA ILE A 315 32.56 -9.64 -7.85
C ILE A 315 33.60 -8.54 -7.69
N ASN A 316 34.02 -7.96 -8.82
CA ASN A 316 34.91 -6.81 -8.87
C ASN A 316 34.24 -5.58 -9.49
N PRO A 317 34.36 -4.40 -8.87
CA PRO A 317 33.83 -3.17 -9.44
C PRO A 317 34.82 -2.48 -10.38
N ILE A 318 34.31 -1.95 -11.49
CA ILE A 318 35.03 -1.13 -12.46
C ILE A 318 34.34 0.24 -12.50
N VAL A 319 35.11 1.31 -12.38
CA VAL A 319 34.59 2.69 -12.42
C VAL A 319 34.97 3.38 -13.71
N TYR A 320 34.00 4.10 -14.29
CA TYR A 320 34.15 4.91 -15.49
C TYR A 320 33.79 6.36 -15.19
N HIS A 321 34.66 7.28 -15.64
CA HIS A 321 34.42 8.71 -15.56
C HIS A 321 35.32 9.44 -16.56
N ASN A 322 34.77 10.38 -17.34
CA ASN A 322 35.49 11.08 -18.41
C ASN A 322 36.70 11.90 -17.93
N LYS A 323 36.71 12.35 -16.66
CA LYS A 323 37.80 13.15 -16.08
C LYS A 323 38.89 12.34 -15.36
N ILE A 324 38.75 11.02 -15.23
CA ILE A 324 39.78 10.16 -14.61
C ILE A 324 40.78 9.73 -15.69
N GLU A 325 42.06 9.56 -15.31
CA GLU A 325 43.10 9.00 -16.17
C GLU A 325 42.65 7.66 -16.78
N ASN A 326 42.79 7.51 -18.11
CA ASN A 326 42.29 6.37 -18.91
C ASN A 326 40.76 6.17 -18.92
N GLN A 327 39.97 7.07 -18.32
CA GLN A 327 38.50 7.07 -18.26
C GLN A 327 37.85 5.82 -17.64
N LYS A 328 38.67 4.88 -17.16
CA LYS A 328 38.30 3.58 -16.62
C LYS A 328 39.33 3.15 -15.58
N ILE A 329 38.88 2.66 -14.45
CA ILE A 329 39.72 2.04 -13.41
C ILE A 329 39.10 0.72 -12.95
N ASP A 330 39.91 -0.33 -12.94
CA ASP A 330 39.57 -1.63 -12.35
C ASP A 330 40.02 -1.59 -10.89
N LEU A 331 39.10 -1.78 -9.95
CA LEU A 331 39.38 -1.62 -8.53
C LEU A 331 39.76 -2.97 -7.93
N ASP A 332 40.79 -3.01 -7.09
CA ASP A 332 41.24 -4.26 -6.45
C ASP A 332 40.41 -4.54 -5.18
N SER A 333 39.09 -4.72 -5.34
CA SER A 333 38.15 -4.94 -4.24
C SER A 333 37.14 -6.03 -4.59
N VAL A 334 37.52 -7.27 -4.31
CA VAL A 334 36.74 -8.46 -4.68
C VAL A 334 35.80 -8.88 -3.55
N LEU A 335 34.50 -8.93 -3.83
CA LEU A 335 33.49 -9.52 -2.95
C LEU A 335 33.34 -11.01 -3.26
N LYS A 336 33.51 -11.86 -2.24
CA LYS A 336 33.34 -13.30 -2.36
C LYS A 336 31.90 -13.68 -2.00
N VAL A 337 31.23 -14.37 -2.92
CA VAL A 337 29.84 -14.82 -2.77
C VAL A 337 29.77 -16.33 -2.98
N SER A 338 29.01 -17.03 -2.15
CA SER A 338 28.72 -18.46 -2.36
C SER A 338 27.33 -18.85 -1.86
N LYS A 339 26.82 -20.00 -2.29
CA LYS A 339 25.52 -20.53 -1.82
C LYS A 339 25.44 -20.73 -0.31
N ASN A 340 26.56 -21.01 0.35
CA ASN A 340 26.63 -21.26 1.79
C ASN A 340 27.26 -20.08 2.55
N GLY A 341 27.37 -18.91 1.92
CA GLY A 341 27.91 -17.73 2.57
C GLY A 341 26.96 -17.17 3.64
N ILE A 342 27.40 -16.12 4.33
CA ILE A 342 26.59 -15.45 5.35
C ILE A 342 25.56 -14.56 4.65
N LEU A 343 24.26 -14.77 4.90
CA LEU A 343 23.19 -13.92 4.39
C LEU A 343 23.17 -12.57 5.12
N MET A 344 23.41 -11.48 4.38
CA MET A 344 23.30 -10.13 4.91
C MET A 344 21.90 -9.59 4.63
N GLN A 345 21.02 -9.62 5.63
CA GLN A 345 19.65 -9.12 5.51
C GLN A 345 19.64 -7.63 5.15
N GLY A 346 18.78 -7.25 4.20
CA GLY A 346 18.56 -5.85 3.84
C GLY A 346 17.29 -5.64 3.03
N GLU A 347 17.03 -4.38 2.71
CA GLU A 347 15.74 -3.92 2.17
C GLU A 347 15.63 -4.02 0.63
N LEU A 348 16.74 -4.33 -0.06
CA LEU A 348 16.74 -4.48 -1.51
C LEU A 348 16.30 -5.88 -1.91
N SER A 349 15.48 -5.97 -2.95
CA SER A 349 15.05 -7.22 -3.59
C SER A 349 15.50 -7.33 -5.06
N GLY A 350 16.42 -6.46 -5.50
CA GLY A 350 16.91 -6.40 -6.90
C GLY A 350 17.77 -5.15 -7.17
N ASN A 351 18.55 -5.17 -8.27
CA ASN A 351 19.37 -4.04 -8.69
C ASN A 351 18.71 -3.25 -9.83
N ASN A 352 17.86 -2.27 -9.52
CA ASN A 352 17.27 -1.44 -10.59
C ASN A 352 18.34 -0.58 -11.29
N PRO A 353 18.51 -0.70 -12.62
CA PRO A 353 19.33 0.23 -13.39
C PRO A 353 18.61 1.57 -13.42
N LEU A 354 19.40 2.59 -13.18
CA LEU A 354 18.93 3.90 -12.85
C LEU A 354 18.90 4.71 -14.15
N MET A 355 17.69 4.99 -14.66
CA MET A 355 17.49 5.72 -15.92
C MET A 355 18.02 7.15 -15.77
N LEU A 356 18.81 7.59 -16.76
CA LEU A 356 19.42 8.91 -16.87
C LEU A 356 18.38 10.04 -16.81
N SER A 357 18.12 10.49 -15.58
CA SER A 357 17.79 11.87 -15.21
C SER A 357 18.13 12.12 -13.72
N GLU A 358 19.11 11.40 -13.18
CA GLU A 358 19.58 11.59 -11.80
C GLU A 358 20.72 12.62 -11.70
N ALA A 359 20.40 13.84 -12.10
CA ALA A 359 21.01 15.03 -11.55
C ALA A 359 20.03 15.82 -10.65
N GLU A 360 18.83 15.27 -10.35
CA GLU A 360 17.84 15.88 -9.45
C GLU A 360 17.30 14.90 -8.37
N LYS A 361 18.13 13.99 -7.88
CA LYS A 361 17.88 13.32 -6.60
C LYS A 361 19.13 13.42 -5.71
N GLY A 362 19.40 14.66 -5.27
CA GLY A 362 20.11 14.84 -4.00
C GLY A 362 19.22 14.30 -2.88
N ASP A 363 19.82 13.83 -1.78
CA ASP A 363 19.09 13.23 -0.65
C ASP A 363 17.86 14.06 -0.25
N ALA A 364 16.90 13.49 0.46
CA ALA A 364 15.67 14.11 0.97
C ALA A 364 15.59 15.67 0.92
N PRO A 365 14.65 16.25 0.16
CA PRO A 365 14.08 17.55 0.49
C PRO A 365 13.71 17.55 1.99
N GLU A 366 13.52 18.71 2.61
CA GLU A 366 12.41 18.74 3.57
C GLU A 366 11.22 18.28 2.73
N GLU A 367 10.87 17.00 2.85
CA GLU A 367 9.80 16.39 2.09
C GLU A 367 8.66 17.40 2.17
N GLN A 368 8.29 18.01 1.04
CA GLN A 368 6.86 18.16 0.83
C GLN A 368 6.40 16.72 0.93
N LYS A 369 5.99 16.31 2.14
CA LYS A 369 5.62 14.94 2.46
C LYS A 369 4.68 14.57 1.34
N LYS A 370 5.20 13.76 0.40
CA LYS A 370 4.42 13.38 -0.75
C LYS A 370 3.20 12.71 -0.14
N ILE A 371 2.04 13.08 -0.63
CA ILE A 371 0.82 12.63 0.01
C ILE A 371 0.81 11.11 -0.12
N ASP A 372 0.86 10.44 1.01
CA ASP A 372 0.64 9.00 1.09
C ASP A 372 -0.88 8.80 1.09
N PHE A 373 -1.36 7.79 0.40
CA PHE A 373 -2.78 7.46 0.42
C PHE A 373 -2.97 6.10 1.04
N THR A 374 -4.02 5.95 1.84
CA THR A 374 -4.53 4.62 2.20
C THR A 374 -5.93 4.47 1.64
N PHE A 375 -6.15 3.42 0.84
CA PHE A 375 -7.45 3.07 0.28
C PHE A 375 -7.93 1.72 0.84
N GLY A 376 -9.07 1.71 1.52
CA GLY A 376 -9.82 0.49 1.76
C GLY A 376 -10.80 0.25 0.60
N VAL A 377 -10.64 -0.84 -0.14
CA VAL A 377 -11.50 -1.21 -1.27
C VAL A 377 -12.35 -2.42 -0.89
N PHE A 378 -13.67 -2.29 -0.95
CA PHE A 378 -14.62 -3.27 -0.46
C PHE A 378 -15.58 -3.67 -1.58
N ILE A 379 -15.50 -4.94 -2.02
CA ILE A 379 -16.31 -5.45 -3.12
C ILE A 379 -17.25 -6.54 -2.60
N ASP A 380 -18.55 -6.27 -2.63
CA ASP A 380 -19.54 -7.20 -2.06
C ASP A 380 -19.80 -8.43 -2.96
N GLY A 381 -20.40 -9.46 -2.36
CA GLY A 381 -20.86 -10.67 -3.03
C GLY A 381 -22.04 -10.42 -3.95
N THR A 382 -22.33 -11.37 -4.83
CA THR A 382 -23.43 -11.23 -5.81
C THR A 382 -24.77 -11.05 -5.13
N LEU A 383 -25.60 -10.17 -5.70
CA LEU A 383 -26.92 -9.84 -5.16
C LEU A 383 -26.85 -9.16 -3.79
N ASN A 384 -25.66 -8.83 -3.26
CA ASN A 384 -25.54 -8.00 -2.07
C ASN A 384 -25.38 -6.53 -2.44
N ASN A 385 -26.16 -5.71 -1.76
CA ASN A 385 -26.04 -4.27 -1.82
C ASN A 385 -26.27 -3.71 -0.41
N MET A 386 -25.21 -3.13 0.17
CA MET A 386 -25.23 -2.47 1.48
C MET A 386 -26.34 -1.42 1.58
N TYR A 387 -26.55 -0.61 0.54
CA TYR A 387 -27.53 0.47 0.57
C TYR A 387 -28.96 -0.06 0.63
N ASN A 388 -29.26 -1.15 -0.10
CA ASN A 388 -30.56 -1.80 -0.04
C ASN A 388 -30.82 -2.43 1.34
N SER A 389 -29.79 -3.03 1.94
CA SER A 389 -29.86 -3.60 3.29
C SER A 389 -30.13 -2.53 4.35
N ILE A 390 -29.42 -1.39 4.29
CA ILE A 390 -29.62 -0.26 5.21
C ILE A 390 -31.02 0.35 5.05
N ALA A 391 -31.49 0.50 3.80
CA ALA A 391 -32.82 1.02 3.52
C ALA A 391 -33.92 0.11 4.10
N ARG A 392 -33.78 -1.21 3.97
CA ARG A 392 -34.68 -2.19 4.60
C ARG A 392 -34.69 -2.06 6.12
N GLN A 393 -33.51 -2.14 6.74
CA GLN A 393 -33.37 -2.08 8.21
C GLN A 393 -34.00 -0.79 8.76
N SER A 394 -33.72 0.35 8.14
CA SER A 394 -34.29 1.65 8.54
C SER A 394 -35.82 1.68 8.45
N TRP A 395 -36.41 1.00 7.46
CA TRP A 395 -37.86 0.90 7.34
C TRP A 395 -38.47 -0.04 8.39
N GLU A 396 -37.79 -1.15 8.71
CA GLU A 396 -38.19 -2.07 9.78
C GLU A 396 -38.17 -1.35 11.14
N ASP A 397 -37.12 -0.59 11.44
CA ASP A 397 -37.01 0.25 12.65
C ASP A 397 -38.19 1.24 12.77
N ASP A 398 -38.56 1.90 11.67
CA ASP A 398 -39.73 2.80 11.63
C ASP A 398 -41.04 2.05 11.92
N GLN A 399 -41.20 0.82 11.41
CA GLN A 399 -42.40 0.03 11.71
C GLN A 399 -42.44 -0.41 13.18
N ILE A 400 -41.30 -0.77 13.77
CA ILE A 400 -41.18 -1.11 15.20
C ILE A 400 -41.53 0.11 16.04
N ASN A 401 -40.94 1.27 15.74
CA ASN A 401 -41.24 2.54 16.41
C ASN A 401 -42.73 2.90 16.33
N LYS A 402 -43.38 2.72 15.18
CA LYS A 402 -44.81 2.96 15.01
C LYS A 402 -45.67 2.04 15.89
N ARG A 403 -45.32 0.76 15.97
CA ARG A 403 -45.97 -0.23 16.84
C ARG A 403 -45.83 0.12 18.32
N HIS A 404 -44.67 0.64 18.70
CA HIS A 404 -44.33 1.03 20.08
C HIS A 404 -44.36 2.56 20.29
N SER A 405 -45.22 3.28 19.56
CA SER A 405 -45.30 4.75 19.60
C SER A 405 -45.74 5.34 20.95
N LYS A 406 -46.22 4.50 21.87
CA LYS A 406 -46.72 4.90 23.19
C LYS A 406 -45.71 4.74 24.33
N VAL A 407 -44.52 4.19 24.07
CA VAL A 407 -43.46 4.02 25.08
C VAL A 407 -42.41 5.13 24.96
N SER A 408 -41.54 5.26 25.95
CA SER A 408 -40.45 6.25 25.93
C SER A 408 -39.43 5.98 24.82
N TYR A 409 -38.65 6.99 24.44
CA TYR A 409 -37.60 6.84 23.41
C TYR A 409 -36.56 5.78 23.77
N GLU A 410 -36.18 5.68 25.05
CA GLU A 410 -35.24 4.65 25.54
C GLU A 410 -35.83 3.24 25.38
N GLN A 411 -37.11 3.06 25.72
CA GLN A 411 -37.81 1.78 25.53
C GLN A 411 -38.04 1.44 24.05
N GLN A 412 -38.23 2.44 23.18
CA GLN A 412 -38.30 2.22 21.72
C GLN A 412 -36.98 1.68 21.17
N ARG A 413 -35.84 2.14 21.70
CA ARG A 413 -34.53 1.61 21.32
C ARG A 413 -34.36 0.15 21.73
N ASP A 414 -34.82 -0.24 22.92
CA ASP A 414 -34.77 -1.65 23.36
C ASP A 414 -35.54 -2.56 22.39
N TYR A 415 -36.69 -2.12 21.86
CA TYR A 415 -37.46 -2.87 20.87
C TYR A 415 -36.81 -2.92 19.49
N ILE A 416 -36.08 -1.88 19.07
CA ILE A 416 -35.28 -1.90 17.83
C ILE A 416 -34.10 -2.87 17.99
N GLU A 417 -33.48 -2.91 19.16
CA GLU A 417 -32.32 -3.76 19.40
C GLU A 417 -32.70 -5.27 19.58
N ASP A 418 -34.00 -5.59 19.66
CA ASP A 418 -34.56 -6.94 19.75
C ASP A 418 -34.81 -7.58 18.36
N PRO A 419 -34.03 -8.62 17.98
CA PRO A 419 -34.22 -9.31 16.71
C PRO A 419 -35.62 -9.93 16.51
N GLU A 420 -36.32 -10.29 17.58
CA GLU A 420 -37.65 -10.88 17.48
C GLU A 420 -38.71 -9.87 17.04
N GLU A 421 -38.52 -8.58 17.33
CA GLU A 421 -39.41 -7.52 16.83
C GLU A 421 -39.23 -7.30 15.33
N HIS A 422 -37.99 -7.38 14.83
CA HIS A 422 -37.69 -7.31 13.39
C HIS A 422 -38.38 -8.42 12.59
N LEU A 423 -38.43 -9.65 13.11
CA LEU A 423 -39.16 -10.76 12.48
C LEU A 423 -40.66 -10.47 12.31
N LYS A 424 -41.24 -9.60 13.14
CA LYS A 424 -42.67 -9.25 13.08
C LYS A 424 -42.98 -8.13 12.08
N VAL A 425 -41.99 -7.34 11.66
CA VAL A 425 -42.17 -6.19 10.75
C VAL A 425 -41.57 -6.39 9.37
N ASN A 426 -40.87 -7.50 9.15
CA ASN A 426 -40.16 -7.88 7.93
C ASN A 426 -40.73 -7.34 6.59
N ALA A 427 -39.90 -6.57 5.88
CA ALA A 427 -40.14 -6.21 4.49
C ALA A 427 -39.75 -7.38 3.57
N SER A 428 -40.74 -7.96 2.90
CA SER A 428 -40.58 -9.00 1.88
C SER A 428 -40.43 -8.46 0.45
N SER A 429 -40.61 -7.15 0.24
CA SER A 429 -40.41 -6.53 -1.06
C SER A 429 -40.22 -5.02 -0.98
N GLN A 430 -39.52 -4.48 -1.96
CA GLN A 430 -39.33 -3.05 -2.19
C GLN A 430 -40.66 -2.27 -2.27
N LYS A 431 -41.73 -2.89 -2.80
CA LYS A 431 -43.08 -2.32 -2.87
C LYS A 431 -43.70 -2.05 -1.50
N GLN A 432 -43.30 -2.77 -0.44
CA GLN A 432 -43.78 -2.55 0.93
C GLN A 432 -43.11 -1.33 1.57
N VAL A 433 -41.82 -1.12 1.30
CA VAL A 433 -41.07 0.06 1.73
C VAL A 433 -41.63 1.32 1.05
N GLY A 434 -42.05 1.24 -0.22
CA GLY A 434 -42.55 2.37 -1.03
C GLY A 434 -44.02 2.77 -0.93
N LYS A 435 -44.86 2.14 -0.09
CA LYS A 435 -46.33 2.39 -0.09
C LYS A 435 -46.86 3.36 0.98
N VAL A 436 -46.05 3.83 1.92
CA VAL A 436 -46.52 4.83 2.90
C VAL A 436 -46.49 6.22 2.25
N LYS A 437 -47.56 7.02 2.36
CA LYS A 437 -47.60 8.43 1.88
C LYS A 437 -46.48 9.31 2.47
N GLU A 438 -45.82 8.83 3.53
CA GLU A 438 -44.69 9.44 4.24
C GLU A 438 -43.37 8.65 4.09
N SER A 439 -43.35 7.55 3.32
CA SER A 439 -42.10 6.83 3.06
C SER A 439 -41.22 7.64 2.12
N ARG A 440 -40.01 7.93 2.57
CA ARG A 440 -38.97 8.65 1.80
C ARG A 440 -38.34 7.80 0.69
N TYR A 441 -38.79 6.56 0.43
CA TYR A 441 -38.12 5.61 -0.46
C TYR A 441 -39.15 4.81 -1.27
N LYS A 442 -39.21 4.96 -2.61
CA LYS A 442 -40.22 4.29 -3.48
C LYS A 442 -39.59 3.62 -4.69
N TYR A 443 -39.58 2.29 -4.79
CA TYR A 443 -39.15 1.54 -6.00
C TYR A 443 -39.80 0.14 -6.14
N SER A 444 -39.60 -0.50 -7.30
CA SER A 444 -40.25 -1.75 -7.76
C SER A 444 -39.28 -2.87 -8.16
N ASP A 445 -39.53 -4.06 -7.59
CA ASP A 445 -39.09 -5.43 -7.95
C ASP A 445 -37.57 -5.69 -8.13
N GLU A 446 -36.85 -5.97 -7.02
CA GLU A 446 -35.42 -6.41 -7.01
C GLU A 446 -35.12 -7.51 -5.95
N SER A 447 -34.02 -8.28 -6.16
CA SER A 447 -33.67 -9.54 -5.45
C SER A 447 -32.66 -9.45 -4.28
N SER A 448 -32.14 -8.25 -3.98
CA SER A 448 -31.10 -8.04 -2.95
C SER A 448 -31.63 -7.58 -1.58
N TYR A 449 -32.91 -7.18 -1.51
CA TYR A 449 -33.53 -6.65 -0.29
C TYR A 449 -33.68 -7.70 0.82
N GLU A 450 -33.72 -8.99 0.48
CA GLU A 450 -33.88 -10.05 1.47
C GLU A 450 -32.61 -10.32 2.29
N ASN A 451 -31.47 -9.78 1.85
CA ASN A 451 -30.17 -9.99 2.48
C ASN A 451 -29.95 -9.02 3.64
N ASP A 452 -29.06 -9.42 4.54
CA ASP A 452 -28.44 -8.55 5.53
C ASP A 452 -27.09 -8.01 5.01
N LEU A 453 -26.44 -7.18 5.82
CA LEU A 453 -25.09 -6.70 5.53
C LEU A 453 -24.09 -7.86 5.46
N SER A 454 -23.25 -7.82 4.42
CA SER A 454 -22.10 -8.72 4.28
C SER A 454 -20.96 -8.26 5.17
N ASN A 455 -20.02 -9.17 5.46
CA ASN A 455 -18.83 -8.84 6.23
C ASN A 455 -17.97 -7.73 5.58
N PRO A 456 -17.72 -7.71 4.25
CA PRO A 456 -17.08 -6.56 3.60
C PRO A 456 -17.84 -5.23 3.79
N ALA A 457 -19.17 -5.23 3.72
CA ALA A 457 -19.97 -4.02 3.96
C ALA A 457 -19.87 -3.52 5.41
N ILE A 458 -19.84 -4.45 6.37
CA ILE A 458 -19.66 -4.12 7.80
C ILE A 458 -18.28 -3.52 8.07
N ILE A 459 -17.23 -4.09 7.47
CA ILE A 459 -15.87 -3.55 7.60
C ILE A 459 -15.79 -2.18 6.90
N TYR A 460 -16.40 -1.99 5.72
CA TYR A 460 -16.47 -0.69 5.05
C TYR A 460 -17.10 0.40 5.95
N LYS A 461 -18.22 0.10 6.61
CA LYS A 461 -18.87 1.04 7.54
C LYS A 461 -17.93 1.45 8.67
N ASN A 462 -17.10 0.51 9.15
CA ASN A 462 -16.17 0.71 10.26
C ASN A 462 -14.73 1.05 9.82
N TYR A 463 -14.45 1.17 8.53
CA TYR A 463 -13.15 1.61 8.04
C TYR A 463 -12.99 3.11 8.30
N LEU A 464 -11.87 3.49 8.90
CA LEU A 464 -11.60 4.88 9.27
C LEU A 464 -11.51 5.72 8.00
N ASN A 465 -12.19 6.86 8.00
CA ASN A 465 -12.12 7.86 6.95
C ASN A 465 -11.49 9.11 7.55
N SER A 466 -10.31 9.51 7.05
CA SER A 466 -9.57 10.64 7.61
C SER A 466 -9.08 11.56 6.51
N ASN A 467 -9.97 12.44 6.07
CA ASN A 467 -9.65 13.52 5.13
C ASN A 467 -8.95 14.71 5.83
N LYS A 468 -8.84 14.69 7.16
CA LYS A 468 -8.23 15.78 7.96
C LYS A 468 -6.69 15.74 7.93
N ASN A 469 -6.08 14.57 7.81
CA ASN A 469 -4.64 14.44 7.63
C ASN A 469 -4.30 14.65 6.15
N LYS A 470 -3.93 15.88 5.79
CA LYS A 470 -3.60 16.25 4.40
C LYS A 470 -2.37 15.52 3.83
N LEU A 471 -1.53 14.93 4.67
CA LEU A 471 -0.30 14.22 4.24
C LEU A 471 -0.49 12.70 4.16
N HIS A 472 -1.53 12.16 4.82
CA HIS A 472 -1.88 10.75 4.75
C HIS A 472 -3.41 10.55 4.77
N PRO A 473 -4.14 11.01 3.73
CA PRO A 473 -5.57 10.77 3.61
C PRO A 473 -5.89 9.27 3.57
N ILE A 474 -6.91 8.90 4.33
CA ILE A 474 -7.46 7.54 4.36
C ILE A 474 -8.84 7.59 3.72
N PHE A 475 -9.01 6.87 2.63
CA PHE A 475 -10.26 6.75 1.90
C PHE A 475 -10.80 5.32 1.94
N LYS A 476 -12.11 5.20 1.81
CA LYS A 476 -12.80 3.93 1.60
C LYS A 476 -13.64 3.98 0.33
N ILE A 477 -13.67 2.86 -0.39
CA ILE A 477 -14.37 2.66 -1.64
C ILE A 477 -15.21 1.40 -1.48
N TYR A 478 -16.51 1.53 -1.70
CA TYR A 478 -17.43 0.40 -1.71
C TYR A 478 -17.95 0.21 -3.13
N THR A 479 -17.97 -1.03 -3.58
CA THR A 479 -18.67 -1.44 -4.79
C THR A 479 -19.63 -2.56 -4.44
N GLU A 480 -20.88 -2.38 -4.83
CA GLU A 480 -21.93 -3.38 -4.71
C GLU A 480 -21.63 -4.69 -5.46
N GLY A 481 -22.36 -5.73 -5.08
CA GLY A 481 -22.31 -7.04 -5.69
C GLY A 481 -22.65 -7.05 -7.18
N MET A 482 -22.11 -8.03 -7.89
CA MET A 482 -22.53 -8.35 -9.25
C MET A 482 -24.04 -8.61 -9.29
N GLY A 483 -24.71 -8.15 -10.35
CA GLY A 483 -26.15 -8.31 -10.50
C GLY A 483 -27.00 -7.44 -9.57
N THR A 484 -26.46 -6.35 -9.04
CA THR A 484 -27.22 -5.32 -8.31
C THR A 484 -26.92 -3.93 -8.85
N ASN A 485 -27.86 -3.00 -8.72
CA ASN A 485 -27.64 -1.62 -9.11
C ASN A 485 -26.57 -0.89 -8.35
N THR A 486 -25.94 -0.02 -9.13
CA THR A 486 -24.94 0.94 -8.73
C THR A 486 -25.60 2.23 -8.30
N LEU A 487 -25.19 2.81 -7.17
CA LEU A 487 -25.54 4.20 -6.85
C LEU A 487 -25.05 5.13 -7.97
N ASN A 488 -25.87 6.10 -8.35
CA ASN A 488 -25.46 7.22 -9.19
C ASN A 488 -24.54 8.10 -8.34
N ASP A 489 -23.23 7.94 -8.49
CA ASP A 489 -22.24 8.70 -7.70
C ASP A 489 -22.11 10.13 -8.24
N GLY A 490 -23.17 10.93 -8.05
CA GLY A 490 -23.09 12.39 -7.96
C GLY A 490 -22.32 13.12 -9.06
N LYS A 491 -22.66 12.94 -10.34
CA LYS A 491 -22.13 13.82 -11.39
C LYS A 491 -22.64 15.27 -11.30
N ASP A 492 -23.67 15.56 -10.50
CA ASP A 492 -24.38 16.85 -10.56
C ASP A 492 -24.62 17.59 -9.23
N ASP A 493 -24.15 17.14 -8.06
CA ASP A 493 -24.40 17.93 -6.82
C ASP A 493 -23.30 17.86 -5.75
N GLU A 494 -22.56 18.96 -5.57
CA GLU A 494 -21.46 19.14 -4.60
C GLU A 494 -21.93 19.15 -3.12
N ASN A 495 -23.22 18.95 -2.84
CA ASN A 495 -23.78 19.05 -1.48
C ASN A 495 -24.13 17.72 -0.79
N ASP A 496 -23.95 16.56 -1.41
CA ASP A 496 -24.45 15.30 -0.82
C ASP A 496 -23.47 14.66 0.18
N LYS A 497 -23.42 15.22 1.40
CA LYS A 497 -22.68 14.68 2.54
C LYS A 497 -23.28 13.38 3.11
N ASN A 498 -24.38 12.86 2.56
CA ASN A 498 -25.13 11.75 3.16
C ASN A 498 -24.87 10.38 2.50
N ALA A 499 -24.16 10.33 1.37
CA ALA A 499 -23.75 9.07 0.70
C ALA A 499 -22.96 8.14 1.62
N GLU A 500 -22.06 8.69 2.45
CA GLU A 500 -21.26 7.91 3.41
C GLU A 500 -22.08 7.35 4.59
N THR A 501 -23.32 7.83 4.81
CA THR A 501 -24.19 7.41 5.92
C THR A 501 -25.28 6.42 5.50
N GLY A 502 -25.39 6.11 4.20
CA GLY A 502 -26.43 5.23 3.66
C GLY A 502 -27.84 5.85 3.59
N ILE A 503 -27.95 7.18 3.74
CA ILE A 503 -29.21 7.92 3.61
C ILE A 503 -29.13 8.77 2.34
N LEU A 504 -29.64 8.28 1.21
CA LEU A 504 -29.57 8.97 -0.08
C LEU A 504 -30.95 9.37 -0.64
N PRO A 505 -31.08 10.51 -1.35
CA PRO A 505 -32.28 10.88 -2.11
C PRO A 505 -32.55 9.92 -3.29
N LEU A 506 -33.83 9.73 -3.65
CA LEU A 506 -34.29 8.84 -4.72
C LEU A 506 -33.59 9.09 -6.08
N GLU A 507 -33.30 10.34 -6.42
CA GLU A 507 -32.75 10.71 -7.73
C GLU A 507 -31.36 10.11 -8.04
N ASN A 508 -30.69 9.52 -7.04
CA ASN A 508 -29.38 8.88 -7.17
C ASN A 508 -29.43 7.36 -7.42
N TYR A 509 -30.59 6.76 -7.66
CA TYR A 509 -30.72 5.32 -7.94
C TYR A 509 -31.22 5.09 -9.38
N ILE A 510 -30.41 4.44 -10.22
CA ILE A 510 -30.82 3.97 -11.56
C ILE A 510 -31.55 2.63 -11.39
N THR A 511 -32.58 2.36 -12.20
CA THR A 511 -33.38 1.12 -12.20
C THR A 511 -32.56 -0.12 -12.53
N ASP A 512 -32.88 -1.28 -11.93
CA ASP A 512 -32.16 -2.55 -12.19
C ASP A 512 -32.33 -2.86 -13.67
N ASP A 513 -31.21 -3.11 -14.38
CA ASP A 513 -31.21 -3.52 -15.78
C ASP A 513 -31.84 -4.92 -15.89
N ILE A 514 -33.17 -4.95 -15.86
CA ILE A 514 -33.97 -6.09 -16.27
C ILE A 514 -33.93 -6.08 -17.80
N VAL A 515 -33.02 -6.89 -18.34
CA VAL A 515 -32.99 -7.39 -19.73
C VAL A 515 -32.39 -6.42 -20.77
N GLU A 516 -31.13 -6.64 -21.17
CA GLU A 516 -30.75 -7.23 -22.47
C GLU A 516 -29.21 -7.18 -22.68
N GLY A 517 -28.56 -8.34 -22.80
CA GLY A 517 -27.13 -8.44 -23.08
C GLY A 517 -26.51 -9.80 -22.73
N THR A 518 -27.02 -10.87 -23.36
CA THR A 518 -26.48 -12.24 -23.42
C THR A 518 -25.91 -12.84 -22.13
N GLY A 519 -26.68 -13.75 -21.52
CA GLY A 519 -26.30 -14.42 -20.29
C GLY A 519 -24.99 -15.20 -20.40
N PHE A 520 -23.87 -14.58 -20.00
CA PHE A 520 -22.59 -15.19 -19.66
C PHE A 520 -21.65 -14.09 -19.14
N GLY A 521 -21.84 -13.53 -17.95
CA GLY A 521 -20.82 -12.75 -17.21
C GLY A 521 -20.10 -11.57 -17.92
N GLN A 522 -20.51 -11.21 -19.14
CA GLN A 522 -19.96 -10.16 -20.00
C GLN A 522 -21.05 -9.12 -20.18
N GLY A 523 -20.98 -8.06 -19.39
CA GLY A 523 -21.93 -6.96 -19.37
C GLY A 523 -21.69 -6.09 -18.14
N LYS A 524 -22.30 -4.89 -18.11
CA LYS A 524 -22.07 -3.74 -17.19
C LYS A 524 -22.08 -4.03 -15.67
N ALA A 525 -22.33 -5.26 -15.24
CA ALA A 525 -22.38 -5.72 -13.85
C ALA A 525 -21.45 -6.92 -13.56
N GLY A 526 -20.46 -7.18 -14.42
CA GLY A 526 -19.48 -8.26 -14.30
C GLY A 526 -18.30 -7.96 -13.37
N ILE A 527 -17.39 -8.94 -13.19
CA ILE A 527 -16.19 -8.80 -12.34
C ILE A 527 -15.33 -7.61 -12.77
N LEU A 528 -15.02 -7.51 -14.07
CA LEU A 528 -14.14 -6.46 -14.61
C LEU A 528 -14.75 -5.07 -14.46
N ASP A 529 -16.07 -4.92 -14.57
CA ASP A 529 -16.74 -3.62 -14.40
C ASP A 529 -16.72 -3.14 -12.95
N ARG A 530 -16.90 -4.03 -11.97
CA ARG A 530 -16.73 -3.68 -10.55
C ARG A 530 -15.29 -3.27 -10.24
N VAL A 531 -14.32 -3.96 -10.83
CA VAL A 531 -12.90 -3.62 -10.72
C VAL A 531 -12.61 -2.25 -11.34
N LYS A 532 -13.10 -2.00 -12.55
CA LYS A 532 -12.97 -0.71 -13.24
C LYS A 532 -13.57 0.41 -12.40
N ARG A 533 -14.79 0.25 -11.88
CA ARG A 533 -15.46 1.21 -11.01
C ARG A 533 -14.64 1.52 -9.76
N ALA A 534 -14.11 0.50 -9.08
CA ALA A 534 -13.25 0.71 -7.91
C ALA A 534 -11.98 1.51 -8.26
N ILE A 535 -11.35 1.23 -9.40
CA ILE A 535 -10.17 1.96 -9.90
C ILE A 535 -10.53 3.40 -10.27
N GLU A 536 -11.67 3.63 -10.90
CA GLU A 536 -12.16 4.96 -11.27
C GLU A 536 -12.38 5.83 -10.03
N LEU A 537 -13.11 5.32 -9.03
CA LEU A 537 -13.34 6.01 -7.75
C LEU A 537 -12.02 6.28 -7.00
N MET A 538 -11.07 5.34 -7.06
CA MET A 538 -9.74 5.53 -6.48
C MET A 538 -8.98 6.65 -7.20
N SER A 539 -9.00 6.65 -8.52
CA SER A 539 -8.34 7.68 -9.33
C SER A 539 -8.99 9.05 -9.13
N GLU A 540 -10.31 9.16 -9.05
CA GLU A 540 -11.01 10.41 -8.77
C GLU A 540 -10.61 11.02 -7.43
N LYS A 541 -10.55 10.21 -6.36
CA LYS A 541 -10.09 10.66 -5.03
C LYS A 541 -8.64 11.15 -5.05
N ILE A 542 -7.78 10.50 -5.84
CA ILE A 542 -6.39 10.96 -6.04
C ILE A 542 -6.39 12.30 -6.80
N LYS A 543 -7.10 12.38 -7.93
CA LYS A 543 -7.17 13.58 -8.79
C LYS A 543 -7.71 14.79 -8.04
N ALA A 544 -8.69 14.60 -7.15
CA ALA A 544 -9.28 15.66 -6.33
C ALA A 544 -8.28 16.36 -5.39
N THR A 545 -7.12 15.74 -5.10
CA THR A 545 -6.06 16.37 -4.28
C THR A 545 -5.22 17.41 -5.05
N ASN A 546 -5.36 17.47 -6.37
CA ASN A 546 -4.58 18.32 -7.28
C ASN A 546 -3.05 18.16 -7.16
N GLN A 547 -2.57 17.03 -6.63
CA GLN A 547 -1.14 16.70 -6.57
C GLN A 547 -0.68 15.95 -7.81
N LYS A 548 0.53 16.25 -8.29
CA LYS A 548 1.15 15.58 -9.44
C LYS A 548 2.19 14.54 -9.06
N GLU A 549 2.72 14.61 -7.84
CA GLU A 549 3.69 13.65 -7.30
C GLU A 549 3.20 13.15 -5.94
N LEU A 550 2.96 11.85 -5.84
CA LEU A 550 2.44 11.20 -4.64
C LEU A 550 3.50 10.28 -4.04
N GLY A 551 3.36 9.96 -2.75
CA GLY A 551 4.30 9.09 -2.06
C GLY A 551 3.92 7.65 -2.28
N THR A 552 3.44 7.03 -1.21
CA THR A 552 2.97 5.66 -1.17
C THR A 552 1.46 5.59 -1.31
N ILE A 553 0.97 4.81 -2.25
CA ILE A 553 -0.42 4.36 -2.30
C ILE A 553 -0.49 3.01 -1.58
N THR A 554 -1.11 2.97 -0.41
CA THR A 554 -1.40 1.76 0.34
C THR A 554 -2.83 1.32 0.07
N VAL A 555 -3.04 0.04 -0.20
CA VAL A 555 -4.36 -0.54 -0.46
C VAL A 555 -4.61 -1.72 0.47
N ASP A 556 -5.76 -1.69 1.12
CA ASP A 556 -6.37 -2.82 1.79
C ASP A 556 -7.61 -3.23 1.00
N VAL A 557 -7.65 -4.46 0.51
CA VAL A 557 -8.73 -4.94 -0.33
C VAL A 557 -9.54 -6.02 0.39
N PHE A 558 -10.86 -5.93 0.31
CA PHE A 558 -11.79 -6.88 0.89
C PHE A 558 -12.79 -7.31 -0.16
N GLY A 559 -13.14 -8.60 -0.12
CA GLY A 559 -14.24 -9.07 -0.95
C GLY A 559 -14.89 -10.34 -0.44
N PHE A 560 -16.14 -10.52 -0.83
CA PHE A 560 -16.93 -11.72 -0.54
C PHE A 560 -17.35 -12.39 -1.84
N SER A 561 -17.25 -13.71 -1.94
CA SER A 561 -17.76 -14.49 -3.08
C SER A 561 -17.08 -14.08 -4.39
N ARG A 562 -17.91 -13.71 -5.36
CA ARG A 562 -17.54 -13.05 -6.60
C ARG A 562 -16.84 -11.71 -6.37
N GLY A 563 -17.23 -10.97 -5.35
CA GLY A 563 -16.52 -9.78 -4.89
C GLY A 563 -15.09 -10.08 -4.40
N ALA A 564 -14.83 -11.26 -3.83
CA ALA A 564 -13.46 -11.70 -3.53
C ALA A 564 -12.66 -12.00 -4.80
N ALA A 565 -13.30 -12.56 -5.85
CA ALA A 565 -12.66 -12.71 -7.16
C ALA A 565 -12.36 -11.35 -7.80
N SER A 566 -13.29 -10.38 -7.69
CA SER A 566 -13.04 -8.99 -8.08
C SER A 566 -11.94 -8.34 -7.26
N ALA A 567 -11.82 -8.60 -5.95
CA ALA A 567 -10.72 -8.09 -5.13
C ALA A 567 -9.36 -8.60 -5.62
N ARG A 568 -9.29 -9.89 -5.96
CA ARG A 568 -8.08 -10.51 -6.55
C ARG A 568 -7.76 -9.94 -7.93
N CYS A 569 -8.77 -9.78 -8.79
CA CYS A 569 -8.64 -9.15 -10.09
C CYS A 569 -8.25 -7.66 -9.98
N PHE A 570 -8.81 -6.92 -9.03
CA PHE A 570 -8.43 -5.54 -8.73
C PHE A 570 -6.94 -5.45 -8.39
N VAL A 571 -6.43 -6.32 -7.52
CA VAL A 571 -4.99 -6.41 -7.22
C VAL A 571 -4.19 -6.74 -8.48
N HIS A 572 -4.66 -7.67 -9.32
CA HIS A 572 -4.01 -7.97 -10.60
C HIS A 572 -3.88 -6.71 -11.48
N GLU A 573 -4.96 -5.95 -11.63
CA GLU A 573 -4.99 -4.75 -12.47
C GLU A 573 -4.06 -3.65 -11.95
N ILE A 574 -4.17 -3.27 -10.68
CA ILE A 574 -3.37 -2.16 -10.15
C ILE A 574 -1.88 -2.52 -9.99
N THR A 575 -1.52 -3.79 -10.11
CA THR A 575 -0.13 -4.28 -10.07
C THR A 575 0.35 -4.81 -11.42
N ARG A 576 -0.41 -4.55 -12.50
CA ARG A 576 -0.09 -4.99 -13.86
C ARG A 576 1.16 -4.26 -14.36
N GLN A 577 2.07 -4.98 -15.03
CA GLN A 577 3.27 -4.38 -15.63
C GLN A 577 2.91 -3.57 -16.88
N SER A 578 3.86 -2.81 -17.43
CA SER A 578 3.66 -2.11 -18.72
C SER A 578 3.51 -3.12 -19.87
N TYR A 579 2.51 -2.93 -20.74
CA TYR A 579 2.21 -3.81 -21.88
C TYR A 579 1.76 -3.01 -23.11
N ILE A 580 1.69 -3.67 -24.27
CA ILE A 580 1.25 -3.07 -25.52
C ILE A 580 -0.27 -3.13 -25.59
N ALA A 581 -0.93 -2.02 -25.93
CA ALA A 581 -2.38 -1.97 -26.11
C ALA A 581 -2.82 -2.81 -27.31
N SER A 582 -4.00 -3.43 -27.23
CA SER A 582 -4.61 -4.09 -28.40
C SER A 582 -5.10 -3.01 -29.35
N THR A 583 -4.61 -3.01 -30.60
CA THR A 583 -4.87 -1.94 -31.56
C THR A 583 -5.51 -2.50 -32.82
N SER A 584 -6.64 -1.93 -33.22
CA SER A 584 -7.28 -2.16 -34.52
C SER A 584 -7.42 -0.84 -35.28
N TYR A 585 -7.45 -0.90 -36.61
CA TYR A 585 -7.64 0.28 -37.45
C TYR A 585 -9.00 0.18 -38.14
N ASP A 586 -9.76 1.27 -38.13
CA ASP A 586 -10.97 1.35 -38.94
C ASP A 586 -10.66 1.63 -40.42
N ASN A 587 -11.71 1.68 -41.25
CA ASN A 587 -11.59 1.92 -42.69
C ASN A 587 -11.06 3.32 -43.03
N GLU A 588 -11.01 4.25 -42.06
CA GLU A 588 -10.48 5.60 -42.21
C GLU A 588 -9.03 5.71 -41.70
N GLY A 589 -8.47 4.62 -41.15
CA GLY A 589 -7.10 4.56 -40.65
C GLY A 589 -6.93 5.09 -39.22
N ILE A 590 -8.02 5.33 -38.49
CA ILE A 590 -7.98 5.75 -37.08
C ILE A 590 -7.70 4.52 -36.21
N ALA A 591 -6.75 4.68 -35.28
CA ALA A 591 -6.37 3.61 -34.36
C ALA A 591 -7.34 3.55 -33.18
N HIS A 592 -8.01 2.41 -33.01
CA HIS A 592 -8.80 2.06 -31.84
C HIS A 592 -7.94 1.20 -30.93
N CYS A 593 -7.52 1.76 -29.80
CA CYS A 593 -6.66 1.10 -28.83
C CYS A 593 -7.46 0.71 -27.58
N THR A 594 -7.29 -0.53 -27.12
CA THR A 594 -7.90 -1.04 -25.89
C THR A 594 -6.85 -1.58 -24.93
N ASP A 595 -7.14 -1.46 -23.64
CA ASP A 595 -6.35 -2.09 -22.58
C ASP A 595 -6.59 -3.61 -22.52
N ALA A 596 -5.93 -4.30 -21.59
CA ALA A 596 -5.99 -5.76 -21.51
C ALA A 596 -7.39 -6.31 -21.17
N ASN A 597 -8.30 -5.47 -20.69
CA ASN A 597 -9.67 -5.82 -20.36
C ASN A 597 -10.66 -5.32 -21.42
N GLY A 598 -10.17 -4.79 -22.55
CA GLY A 598 -10.99 -4.32 -23.66
C GLY A 598 -11.55 -2.91 -23.48
N TYR A 599 -11.09 -2.14 -22.49
CA TYR A 599 -11.53 -0.75 -22.33
C TYR A 599 -10.69 0.21 -23.17
N ASP A 600 -11.33 1.19 -23.79
CA ASP A 600 -10.67 2.18 -24.65
C ASP A 600 -9.56 2.95 -23.91
N VAL A 601 -8.47 3.20 -24.64
CA VAL A 601 -7.33 4.05 -24.25
C VAL A 601 -6.94 4.98 -25.40
N ASN A 602 -6.15 6.00 -25.10
CA ASN A 602 -5.73 7.00 -26.08
C ASN A 602 -4.98 6.38 -27.29
N GLU A 603 -5.25 6.88 -28.50
CA GLU A 603 -4.64 6.42 -29.76
C GLU A 603 -3.09 6.44 -29.76
N LYS A 604 -2.45 7.27 -28.93
CA LYS A 604 -0.98 7.30 -28.79
C LYS A 604 -0.40 5.94 -28.38
N TYR A 605 -1.17 5.13 -27.65
CA TYR A 605 -0.78 3.79 -27.23
C TYR A 605 -0.81 2.75 -28.36
N SER A 606 -1.18 3.14 -29.58
CA SER A 606 -0.90 2.33 -30.79
C SER A 606 0.59 2.20 -31.09
N ARG A 607 1.40 3.15 -30.60
CA ARG A 607 2.85 3.23 -30.83
C ARG A 607 3.68 3.20 -29.54
N GLU A 608 3.04 3.36 -28.39
CA GLU A 608 3.65 3.39 -27.06
C GLU A 608 3.10 2.26 -26.19
N LYS A 609 3.86 1.84 -25.17
CA LYS A 609 3.34 0.89 -24.17
C LYS A 609 2.46 1.62 -23.17
N LEU A 610 1.39 0.96 -22.71
CA LEU A 610 0.62 1.40 -21.56
C LEU A 610 1.51 1.41 -20.31
N PRO A 611 1.30 2.36 -19.38
CA PRO A 611 2.08 2.46 -18.15
C PRO A 611 1.90 1.24 -17.24
N THR A 612 2.77 1.09 -16.25
CA THR A 612 2.57 0.12 -15.16
C THR A 612 1.32 0.46 -14.35
N ASN A 613 0.86 -0.45 -13.52
CA ASN A 613 -0.33 -0.32 -12.65
C ASN A 613 -1.67 -0.30 -13.42
N GLY A 614 -1.68 -0.89 -14.62
CA GLY A 614 -2.89 -1.15 -15.40
C GLY A 614 -3.75 0.09 -15.62
N ARG A 615 -5.07 -0.04 -15.46
CA ARG A 615 -6.02 1.06 -15.64
C ARG A 615 -5.75 2.24 -14.70
N LEU A 616 -5.36 1.98 -13.44
CA LEU A 616 -5.03 3.04 -12.49
C LEU A 616 -3.84 3.86 -12.99
N GLY A 617 -2.77 3.17 -13.40
CA GLY A 617 -1.59 3.81 -13.95
C GLY A 617 -1.88 4.60 -15.22
N TYR A 618 -2.73 4.06 -16.12
CA TYR A 618 -3.21 4.79 -17.30
C TYR A 618 -3.94 6.08 -16.91
N MET A 619 -4.94 6.01 -16.04
CA MET A 619 -5.74 7.17 -15.63
C MET A 619 -4.90 8.25 -14.92
N LEU A 620 -3.89 7.87 -14.15
CA LEU A 620 -2.99 8.81 -13.48
C LEU A 620 -1.97 9.40 -14.46
N THR A 621 -1.42 8.59 -15.37
CA THR A 621 -0.45 9.05 -16.38
C THR A 621 -1.05 10.06 -17.35
N GLU A 622 -2.30 9.88 -17.77
CA GLU A 622 -3.00 10.85 -18.62
C GLU A 622 -3.15 12.22 -17.94
N GLU A 623 -3.27 12.25 -16.61
CA GLU A 623 -3.30 13.47 -15.80
C GLU A 623 -1.90 13.98 -15.40
N LYS A 624 -0.83 13.31 -15.85
CA LYS A 624 0.56 13.57 -15.45
C LYS A 624 0.77 13.44 -13.93
N ILE A 625 0.09 12.49 -13.31
CA ILE A 625 0.24 12.14 -11.90
C ILE A 625 1.16 10.92 -11.78
N THR A 626 2.16 11.00 -10.91
CA THR A 626 3.11 9.93 -10.61
C THR A 626 3.09 9.61 -9.12
N PHE A 627 3.47 8.39 -8.74
CA PHE A 627 3.60 7.99 -7.34
C PHE A 627 4.83 7.10 -7.14
N ASP A 628 5.43 7.16 -5.95
CA ASP A 628 6.70 6.46 -5.67
C ASP A 628 6.51 4.96 -5.47
N LYS A 629 5.41 4.56 -4.80
CA LYS A 629 5.20 3.16 -4.41
C LYS A 629 3.72 2.79 -4.35
N LEU A 630 3.40 1.58 -4.81
CA LEU A 630 2.12 0.93 -4.54
C LEU A 630 2.36 -0.23 -3.57
N ILE A 631 1.61 -0.26 -2.47
CA ILE A 631 1.65 -1.33 -1.46
C ILE A 631 0.25 -1.90 -1.33
N ILE A 632 0.11 -3.21 -1.59
CA ILE A 632 -1.08 -3.95 -1.18
C ILE A 632 -0.79 -4.48 0.22
N ARG A 633 -1.29 -3.80 1.26
CA ARG A 633 -0.95 -4.12 2.65
C ARG A 633 -1.73 -5.34 3.13
N PHE A 634 -3.03 -5.38 2.87
CA PHE A 634 -3.90 -6.43 3.36
C PHE A 634 -4.92 -6.88 2.31
N ALA A 635 -5.17 -8.18 2.25
CA ALA A 635 -6.26 -8.77 1.47
C ALA A 635 -7.16 -9.63 2.36
N GLY A 636 -8.39 -9.20 2.61
CA GLY A 636 -9.40 -9.94 3.38
C GLY A 636 -10.46 -10.56 2.48
N LEU A 637 -10.36 -11.86 2.23
CA LEU A 637 -11.23 -12.60 1.32
C LEU A 637 -12.19 -13.49 2.10
N TYR A 638 -13.47 -13.47 1.70
CA TYR A 638 -14.48 -14.42 2.15
C TYR A 638 -14.92 -15.27 0.97
N ASP A 639 -14.64 -16.56 1.06
CA ASP A 639 -15.15 -17.64 0.22
C ASP A 639 -15.13 -17.35 -1.29
N THR A 640 -13.94 -17.23 -1.88
CA THR A 640 -13.75 -16.77 -3.27
C THR A 640 -14.41 -17.69 -4.29
N VAL A 641 -15.34 -17.14 -5.10
CA VAL A 641 -16.02 -17.84 -6.19
C VAL A 641 -15.99 -16.97 -7.45
N PRO A 642 -15.29 -17.35 -8.53
CA PRO A 642 -15.10 -16.50 -9.71
C PRO A 642 -16.30 -16.53 -10.68
N HIS A 643 -17.17 -17.54 -10.63
CA HIS A 643 -18.19 -17.77 -11.66
C HIS A 643 -19.55 -18.20 -11.08
N HIS A 644 -20.64 -17.86 -11.78
CA HIS A 644 -21.95 -18.51 -11.62
C HIS A 644 -22.57 -18.82 -13.00
N GLY A 645 -22.71 -20.10 -13.38
CA GLY A 645 -23.30 -20.53 -14.67
C GLY A 645 -22.56 -21.65 -15.43
N LEU A 646 -22.92 -21.82 -16.71
CA LEU A 646 -22.86 -23.06 -17.50
C LEU A 646 -21.53 -23.46 -18.15
N VAL A 647 -20.55 -22.56 -18.26
CA VAL A 647 -19.31 -22.81 -19.02
C VAL A 647 -18.13 -22.37 -18.15
N GLN A 648 -17.32 -23.33 -17.71
CA GLN A 648 -16.06 -23.10 -17.02
C GLN A 648 -14.94 -22.94 -18.05
N TRP A 649 -14.48 -21.72 -18.29
CA TRP A 649 -13.14 -21.49 -18.84
C TRP A 649 -12.19 -21.09 -17.70
N ASN A 650 -10.89 -20.94 -18.00
CA ASN A 650 -9.83 -20.86 -16.98
C ASN A 650 -9.75 -19.48 -16.31
N ASP A 651 -10.85 -19.07 -15.65
CA ASP A 651 -11.08 -17.75 -15.05
C ASP A 651 -9.95 -17.33 -14.08
N VAL A 652 -9.27 -18.29 -13.44
CA VAL A 652 -8.15 -18.02 -12.53
C VAL A 652 -6.99 -17.33 -13.26
N LYS A 653 -6.66 -17.80 -14.46
CA LYS A 653 -5.58 -17.23 -15.29
C LYS A 653 -6.06 -15.98 -16.00
N ASP A 654 -7.27 -16.01 -16.53
CA ASP A 654 -7.82 -14.92 -17.35
C ASP A 654 -8.10 -13.65 -16.52
N LEU A 655 -8.52 -13.82 -15.25
CA LEU A 655 -8.73 -12.71 -14.30
C LEU A 655 -7.52 -12.46 -13.38
N GLY A 656 -6.40 -13.18 -13.59
CA GLY A 656 -5.16 -13.00 -12.84
C GLY A 656 -5.29 -13.19 -11.33
N LEU A 657 -6.20 -14.07 -10.87
CA LEU A 657 -6.60 -14.18 -9.46
C LEU A 657 -5.44 -14.53 -8.52
N ASN A 658 -4.38 -15.17 -9.00
CA ASN A 658 -3.18 -15.48 -8.21
C ASN A 658 -2.33 -14.25 -7.89
N SER A 659 -2.62 -13.09 -8.49
CA SER A 659 -1.94 -11.82 -8.16
C SER A 659 -2.20 -11.35 -6.73
N ILE A 660 -3.16 -11.97 -6.03
CA ILE A 660 -3.38 -11.73 -4.61
C ILE A 660 -2.14 -12.05 -3.75
N SER A 661 -1.21 -12.88 -4.24
CA SER A 661 0.09 -13.13 -3.60
C SER A 661 0.97 -11.86 -3.49
N LYS A 662 0.66 -10.80 -4.26
CA LYS A 662 1.34 -9.50 -4.18
C LYS A 662 0.92 -8.69 -2.94
N ALA A 663 -0.13 -9.10 -2.23
CA ALA A 663 -0.43 -8.53 -0.92
C ALA A 663 0.64 -8.93 0.11
N LYS A 664 0.98 -8.01 1.01
CA LYS A 664 1.90 -8.30 2.13
C LYS A 664 1.32 -9.38 3.05
N TYR A 665 0.00 -9.37 3.25
CA TYR A 665 -0.69 -10.40 4.01
C TYR A 665 -2.10 -10.66 3.47
N THR A 666 -2.44 -11.94 3.25
CA THR A 666 -3.75 -12.36 2.76
C THR A 666 -4.44 -13.27 3.77
N VAL A 667 -5.69 -12.96 4.10
CA VAL A 667 -6.57 -13.83 4.89
C VAL A 667 -7.69 -14.30 3.98
N HIS A 668 -7.88 -15.61 3.87
CA HIS A 668 -9.00 -16.20 3.13
C HIS A 668 -9.82 -17.08 4.06
N MET A 669 -11.06 -16.66 4.35
CA MET A 669 -12.02 -17.44 5.13
C MET A 669 -12.92 -18.22 4.19
N VAL A 670 -12.90 -19.55 4.31
CA VAL A 670 -13.55 -20.47 3.38
C VAL A 670 -14.70 -21.18 4.09
N ALA A 671 -15.84 -21.27 3.42
CA ALA A 671 -16.98 -22.06 3.86
C ALA A 671 -16.66 -23.56 3.68
N ALA A 672 -16.48 -24.27 4.79
CA ALA A 672 -16.10 -25.68 4.80
C ALA A 672 -17.26 -26.60 4.37
N ASP A 673 -18.51 -26.19 4.63
CA ASP A 673 -19.70 -26.97 4.32
C ASP A 673 -20.40 -26.49 3.03
N GLU A 674 -19.81 -25.61 2.21
CA GLU A 674 -20.37 -25.21 0.90
C GLU A 674 -20.24 -26.34 -0.13
N HIS A 675 -21.33 -26.67 -0.82
CA HIS A 675 -21.39 -27.85 -1.69
C HIS A 675 -22.32 -27.69 -2.90
N ARG A 676 -22.60 -26.45 -3.32
CA ARG A 676 -23.29 -26.15 -4.57
C ARG A 676 -22.34 -26.24 -5.77
N ALA A 677 -22.83 -26.77 -6.89
CA ALA A 677 -22.07 -27.02 -8.12
C ALA A 677 -21.55 -25.75 -8.81
N ASN A 678 -22.19 -24.60 -8.61
CA ASN A 678 -21.76 -23.33 -9.18
C ASN A 678 -20.91 -22.49 -8.22
N PHE A 679 -20.45 -23.06 -7.11
CA PHE A 679 -19.72 -22.36 -6.05
C PHE A 679 -18.30 -22.92 -5.92
N ASN A 680 -17.61 -23.12 -7.05
CA ASN A 680 -16.24 -23.60 -7.03
C ASN A 680 -15.35 -22.60 -6.29
N LEU A 681 -14.61 -23.11 -5.31
CA LEU A 681 -13.67 -22.31 -4.55
C LEU A 681 -12.44 -22.00 -5.41
N VAL A 682 -11.92 -20.77 -5.34
CA VAL A 682 -10.53 -20.51 -5.72
C VAL A 682 -9.72 -20.30 -4.45
N ASP A 683 -8.85 -21.25 -4.14
CA ASP A 683 -8.01 -21.20 -2.95
C ASP A 683 -6.88 -20.14 -3.07
N ILE A 684 -6.11 -20.00 -1.99
CA ILE A 684 -4.86 -19.23 -1.97
C ILE A 684 -3.62 -20.13 -1.89
N SER A 685 -3.65 -21.29 -2.55
CA SER A 685 -2.51 -22.21 -2.63
C SER A 685 -1.26 -21.57 -3.26
N CYS A 686 -1.45 -20.55 -4.10
CA CYS A 686 -0.37 -19.67 -4.59
C CYS A 686 0.39 -18.92 -3.48
N ILE A 687 -0.13 -18.87 -2.25
CA ILE A 687 0.51 -18.28 -1.07
C ILE A 687 0.87 -19.37 -0.04
N THR A 688 -0.02 -20.34 0.19
CA THR A 688 0.18 -21.37 1.23
C THR A 688 1.03 -22.55 0.77
N GLY A 689 1.29 -22.67 -0.54
CA GLY A 689 2.04 -23.78 -1.15
C GLY A 689 1.28 -25.09 -1.24
N LYS A 690 0.03 -25.17 -0.74
CA LYS A 690 -0.81 -26.38 -0.77
C LYS A 690 -2.29 -26.04 -0.78
N LYS A 691 -3.11 -26.93 -1.33
CA LYS A 691 -4.57 -26.84 -1.30
C LYS A 691 -5.13 -27.27 0.06
N GLY A 692 -6.31 -26.77 0.40
CA GLY A 692 -7.04 -27.21 1.60
C GLY A 692 -6.63 -26.52 2.89
N GLY A 693 -6.26 -25.24 2.81
CA GLY A 693 -5.90 -24.44 3.98
C GLY A 693 -4.41 -24.39 4.26
N GLY A 694 -4.03 -23.48 5.16
CA GLY A 694 -2.64 -23.34 5.58
C GLY A 694 -2.34 -21.95 6.11
N LYS A 695 -1.19 -21.83 6.77
CA LYS A 695 -0.68 -20.58 7.35
C LYS A 695 0.79 -20.42 6.95
N THR A 696 1.12 -19.25 6.42
CA THR A 696 2.48 -18.80 6.12
C THR A 696 2.68 -17.41 6.73
N ASP A 697 3.91 -16.90 6.66
CA ASP A 697 4.23 -15.51 7.00
C ASP A 697 3.51 -14.48 6.11
N ARG A 698 3.08 -14.89 4.91
CA ARG A 698 2.40 -14.06 3.91
C ARG A 698 0.89 -14.24 3.83
N GLY A 699 0.31 -15.23 4.51
CA GLY A 699 -1.14 -15.37 4.52
C GLY A 699 -1.66 -16.62 5.21
N ILE A 700 -2.98 -16.67 5.36
CA ILE A 700 -3.69 -17.77 6.02
C ILE A 700 -5.00 -18.07 5.31
N GLU A 701 -5.28 -19.36 5.11
CA GLU A 701 -6.55 -19.87 4.60
C GLU A 701 -7.23 -20.73 5.66
N LEU A 702 -8.40 -20.27 6.11
CA LEU A 702 -9.16 -20.83 7.22
C LEU A 702 -10.47 -21.42 6.73
N TYR A 703 -10.60 -22.74 6.80
CA TYR A 703 -11.86 -23.44 6.59
C TYR A 703 -12.71 -23.36 7.86
N LEU A 704 -13.81 -22.62 7.79
CA LEU A 704 -14.74 -22.40 8.88
C LEU A 704 -16.05 -23.17 8.62
N PRO A 705 -16.67 -23.77 9.65
CA PRO A 705 -17.99 -24.39 9.52
C PRO A 705 -19.02 -23.46 8.87
N GLY A 706 -19.96 -24.03 8.13
CA GLY A 706 -21.05 -23.32 7.48
C GLY A 706 -20.92 -23.22 5.98
N VAL A 707 -21.99 -22.73 5.36
CA VAL A 707 -22.08 -22.46 3.92
C VAL A 707 -21.68 -21.02 3.61
N HIS A 708 -21.68 -20.66 2.33
CA HIS A 708 -21.16 -19.40 1.80
C HIS A 708 -21.42 -18.14 2.65
N CYS A 709 -22.69 -17.86 2.97
CA CYS A 709 -23.10 -16.65 3.69
C CYS A 709 -22.97 -16.80 5.22
N ASP A 710 -22.78 -18.01 5.76
CA ASP A 710 -22.41 -18.19 7.17
C ASP A 710 -21.00 -17.64 7.43
N VAL A 711 -20.13 -17.67 6.42
CA VAL A 711 -18.76 -17.13 6.48
C VAL A 711 -18.71 -15.68 5.99
N GLY A 712 -19.39 -15.36 4.88
CA GLY A 712 -19.37 -14.04 4.28
C GLY A 712 -20.34 -13.01 4.86
N GLY A 713 -21.29 -13.43 5.70
CA GLY A 713 -22.41 -12.61 6.16
C GLY A 713 -23.58 -12.62 5.18
N SER A 714 -24.54 -11.71 5.39
CA SER A 714 -25.76 -11.50 4.57
C SER A 714 -27.00 -12.33 4.90
N TYR A 715 -26.95 -13.25 5.86
CA TYR A 715 -28.17 -13.82 6.43
C TYR A 715 -28.82 -12.86 7.42
N VAL A 716 -30.14 -12.82 7.46
CA VAL A 716 -30.91 -12.04 8.43
C VAL A 716 -31.20 -12.90 9.66
N GLU A 717 -30.95 -12.36 10.85
CA GLU A 717 -31.14 -13.04 12.13
C GLU A 717 -32.56 -13.61 12.25
N GLY A 718 -32.68 -14.90 12.53
CA GLY A 718 -33.94 -15.57 12.86
C GLY A 718 -34.88 -15.86 11.69
N ARG A 719 -34.45 -15.65 10.44
CA ARG A 719 -35.25 -16.05 9.28
C ARG A 719 -35.48 -17.54 9.26
N SER A 720 -36.66 -17.96 8.80
CA SER A 720 -36.93 -19.37 8.52
C SER A 720 -36.11 -19.84 7.33
N GLU A 721 -35.64 -21.08 7.39
CA GLU A 721 -34.98 -21.73 6.27
C GLU A 721 -35.89 -22.84 5.72
N VAL A 722 -36.38 -22.65 4.49
CA VAL A 722 -37.24 -23.61 3.80
C VAL A 722 -36.55 -24.08 2.54
N ASN A 723 -36.28 -25.39 2.46
CA ASN A 723 -35.67 -26.01 1.30
C ASN A 723 -36.65 -26.99 0.66
N GLY A 724 -37.27 -26.57 -0.44
CA GLY A 724 -38.30 -27.37 -1.11
C GLY A 724 -37.79 -28.68 -1.73
N ARG A 725 -36.50 -28.76 -2.10
CA ARG A 725 -35.91 -29.96 -2.74
C ARG A 725 -34.42 -30.16 -2.36
N ILE A 726 -34.12 -30.61 -1.15
CA ILE A 726 -32.75 -30.96 -0.73
C ILE A 726 -32.16 -32.08 -1.58
N MET A 727 -32.97 -33.11 -1.85
CA MET A 727 -32.62 -34.25 -2.68
C MET A 727 -33.84 -34.75 -3.44
N VAL A 728 -33.62 -35.19 -4.68
CA VAL A 728 -34.66 -35.72 -5.56
C VAL A 728 -34.26 -37.13 -5.96
N SER A 729 -35.16 -38.09 -5.74
CA SER A 729 -34.97 -39.48 -6.13
C SER A 729 -35.95 -39.86 -7.24
N PRO A 730 -35.48 -40.45 -8.35
CA PRO A 730 -36.35 -41.01 -9.38
C PRO A 730 -36.99 -42.34 -8.95
N LEU A 731 -36.63 -42.87 -7.78
CA LEU A 731 -37.15 -44.14 -7.27
C LEU A 731 -38.47 -43.92 -6.53
N THR A 732 -39.46 -44.78 -6.80
CA THR A 732 -40.78 -44.73 -6.18
C THR A 732 -40.75 -44.93 -4.66
N TRP A 733 -39.80 -45.74 -4.16
CA TRP A 733 -39.62 -45.98 -2.73
C TRP A 733 -38.62 -45.01 -2.08
N GLY A 734 -37.69 -44.41 -2.83
CA GLY A 734 -36.74 -43.40 -2.35
C GLY A 734 -35.84 -43.80 -1.15
N PRO A 735 -35.23 -45.01 -1.11
CA PRO A 735 -34.37 -45.42 0.02
C PRO A 735 -33.11 -44.55 0.17
N ASP A 736 -32.67 -43.94 -0.93
CA ASP A 736 -31.60 -42.95 -0.97
C ASP A 736 -31.97 -41.65 -0.24
N LEU A 737 -33.24 -41.25 -0.27
CA LEU A 737 -33.74 -40.08 0.48
C LEU A 737 -33.78 -40.35 1.98
N GLU A 738 -34.17 -41.57 2.38
CA GLU A 738 -34.18 -41.99 3.80
C GLU A 738 -32.76 -42.03 4.36
N LYS A 739 -31.81 -42.57 3.59
CA LYS A 739 -30.39 -42.57 3.95
C LYS A 739 -29.82 -41.16 4.10
N GLU A 740 -30.14 -40.25 3.18
CA GLU A 740 -29.70 -38.85 3.28
C GLU A 740 -30.38 -38.13 4.46
N GLN A 741 -31.67 -38.40 4.71
CA GLN A 741 -32.39 -37.88 5.87
C GLN A 741 -31.71 -38.32 7.18
N GLU A 742 -31.37 -39.59 7.32
CA GLU A 742 -30.65 -40.12 8.49
C GLU A 742 -29.28 -39.47 8.63
N ARG A 743 -28.52 -39.33 7.54
CA ARG A 743 -27.22 -38.66 7.55
C ARG A 743 -27.33 -37.24 8.06
N LEU A 744 -28.24 -36.45 7.49
CA LEU A 744 -28.47 -35.06 7.86
C LEU A 744 -28.89 -34.88 9.33
N ILE A 745 -29.71 -35.81 9.85
CA ILE A 745 -30.08 -35.82 11.28
C ILE A 745 -28.87 -36.19 12.14
N SER A 746 -28.15 -37.25 11.76
CA SER A 746 -27.00 -37.75 12.52
C SER A 746 -25.88 -36.72 12.59
N GLU A 747 -25.62 -35.98 11.52
CA GLU A 747 -24.58 -34.95 11.46
C GLU A 747 -24.99 -33.62 12.13
N GLY A 748 -26.23 -33.53 12.61
CA GLY A 748 -26.76 -32.37 13.33
C GLY A 748 -27.22 -31.22 12.45
N TRP A 749 -27.51 -31.45 11.17
CA TRP A 749 -28.03 -30.38 10.29
C TRP A 749 -29.51 -30.07 10.54
N PHE A 750 -30.32 -31.11 10.80
CA PHE A 750 -31.77 -30.98 10.98
C PHE A 750 -32.30 -31.93 12.06
N LYS A 751 -33.42 -31.57 12.68
CA LYS A 751 -34.21 -32.50 13.51
C LYS A 751 -35.14 -33.33 12.63
N LYS A 752 -35.54 -34.50 13.14
CA LYS A 752 -36.47 -35.40 12.43
C LYS A 752 -37.77 -34.73 11.99
N LYS A 753 -38.32 -33.82 12.80
CA LYS A 753 -39.57 -33.08 12.50
C LYS A 753 -39.40 -31.99 11.43
N GLU A 754 -38.18 -31.59 11.12
CA GLU A 754 -37.86 -30.52 10.17
C GLU A 754 -37.64 -31.06 8.76
N LEU A 755 -37.56 -32.38 8.58
CA LEU A 755 -37.36 -33.04 7.30
C LEU A 755 -38.62 -33.82 6.89
N THR A 756 -39.04 -33.66 5.63
CA THR A 756 -40.21 -34.34 5.08
C THR A 756 -39.86 -35.01 3.75
N ILE A 757 -40.26 -36.27 3.57
CA ILE A 757 -40.19 -36.95 2.27
C ILE A 757 -41.59 -37.03 1.67
N HIS A 758 -41.78 -36.41 0.52
CA HIS A 758 -43.07 -36.35 -0.17
C HIS A 758 -42.93 -36.53 -1.68
N TRP A 759 -44.06 -36.65 -2.37
CA TRP A 759 -44.09 -36.67 -3.83
C TRP A 759 -43.71 -35.30 -4.39
N ASP A 760 -42.96 -35.29 -5.50
CA ASP A 760 -42.68 -34.04 -6.23
C ASP A 760 -43.99 -33.44 -6.79
N ASN A 761 -43.96 -32.17 -7.18
CA ASN A 761 -45.12 -31.47 -7.70
C ASN A 761 -45.75 -32.23 -8.88
N ALA A 762 -47.08 -32.38 -8.86
CA ALA A 762 -47.85 -33.09 -9.88
C ALA A 762 -47.57 -32.62 -11.31
N GLN A 763 -47.38 -31.30 -11.53
CA GLN A 763 -47.07 -30.75 -12.85
C GLN A 763 -45.68 -31.19 -13.37
N ARG A 764 -44.69 -31.37 -12.47
CA ARG A 764 -43.34 -31.81 -12.85
C ARG A 764 -43.22 -33.31 -12.96
N THR A 765 -44.01 -34.03 -12.17
CA THR A 765 -44.16 -35.49 -12.26
C THR A 765 -44.62 -35.92 -13.65
N ILE A 766 -45.51 -35.12 -14.27
CA ILE A 766 -45.99 -35.34 -15.65
C ILE A 766 -44.87 -35.15 -16.69
N ILE A 767 -43.95 -34.21 -16.47
CA ILE A 767 -42.92 -33.80 -17.44
C ILE A 767 -41.61 -34.59 -17.29
N ASN A 768 -41.19 -34.88 -16.06
CA ASN A 768 -39.86 -35.45 -15.75
C ASN A 768 -39.93 -36.89 -15.20
N GLY A 769 -41.12 -37.48 -15.10
CA GLY A 769 -41.34 -38.80 -14.49
C GLY A 769 -41.60 -38.74 -12.98
N VAL A 770 -41.99 -39.89 -12.41
CA VAL A 770 -42.30 -40.05 -10.98
C VAL A 770 -41.05 -39.83 -10.13
N ALA A 771 -41.09 -38.88 -9.20
CA ALA A 771 -39.99 -38.58 -8.30
C ALA A 771 -40.47 -38.30 -6.87
N ARG A 772 -39.68 -38.74 -5.89
CA ARG A 772 -39.82 -38.34 -4.48
C ARG A 772 -38.80 -37.27 -4.14
N VAL A 773 -39.14 -36.42 -3.18
CA VAL A 773 -38.32 -35.27 -2.77
C VAL A 773 -38.16 -35.29 -1.26
N LEU A 774 -36.94 -35.03 -0.81
CA LEU A 774 -36.63 -34.66 0.57
C LEU A 774 -36.61 -33.14 0.68
N SER A 775 -37.43 -32.57 1.56
CA SER A 775 -37.50 -31.14 1.86
C SER A 775 -37.20 -30.86 3.32
N SER A 776 -36.80 -29.62 3.63
CA SER A 776 -36.66 -29.13 5.01
C SER A 776 -37.45 -27.86 5.28
N ASN A 777 -37.79 -27.68 6.56
CA ASN A 777 -38.35 -26.45 7.09
C ASN A 777 -37.84 -26.23 8.52
N ARG A 778 -36.92 -25.27 8.70
CA ARG A 778 -36.49 -24.76 10.01
C ARG A 778 -37.18 -23.43 10.27
N GLU A 779 -37.90 -23.32 11.38
CA GLU A 779 -38.72 -22.15 11.71
C GLU A 779 -37.90 -20.87 11.88
N ALA A 780 -36.69 -20.97 12.44
CA ALA A 780 -35.78 -19.85 12.63
C ALA A 780 -34.33 -20.36 12.76
N ILE A 781 -33.37 -19.61 12.24
CA ILE A 781 -31.94 -19.87 12.38
C ILE A 781 -31.20 -18.58 12.69
N SER A 782 -30.18 -18.64 13.57
CA SER A 782 -29.39 -17.45 13.91
C SER A 782 -28.31 -17.17 12.87
N ASN A 783 -28.14 -15.91 12.48
CA ASN A 783 -27.03 -15.43 11.66
C ASN A 783 -25.78 -15.09 12.49
N GLN A 784 -25.87 -15.09 13.83
CA GLN A 784 -24.82 -14.56 14.71
C GLN A 784 -23.50 -15.32 14.62
N TYR A 785 -23.51 -16.56 14.10
CA TYR A 785 -22.27 -17.27 13.79
C TYR A 785 -21.39 -16.51 12.79
N SER A 786 -21.99 -15.81 11.81
CA SER A 786 -21.26 -15.00 10.83
C SER A 786 -20.45 -13.84 11.45
N TYR A 787 -20.76 -13.48 12.70
CA TYR A 787 -19.99 -12.49 13.45
C TYR A 787 -18.64 -13.06 13.91
N ILE A 788 -18.48 -14.40 14.02
CA ILE A 788 -17.19 -15.01 14.35
C ILE A 788 -16.18 -14.78 13.21
N PRO A 789 -16.42 -15.17 11.94
CA PRO A 789 -15.57 -14.78 10.82
C PRO A 789 -15.26 -13.28 10.76
N LEU A 790 -16.27 -12.42 10.99
CA LEU A 790 -16.10 -10.96 11.03
C LEU A 790 -15.12 -10.54 12.14
N HIS A 791 -15.28 -11.04 13.36
CA HIS A 791 -14.41 -10.76 14.50
C HIS A 791 -12.98 -11.27 14.28
N LEU A 792 -12.83 -12.47 13.70
CA LEU A 792 -11.52 -13.02 13.34
C LEU A 792 -10.83 -12.13 12.30
N MET A 793 -11.56 -11.66 11.27
CA MET A 793 -11.00 -10.78 10.24
C MET A 793 -10.61 -9.43 10.83
N ALA A 794 -11.44 -8.86 11.71
CA ALA A 794 -11.13 -7.62 12.41
C ALA A 794 -9.87 -7.74 13.29
N LYS A 795 -9.65 -8.89 13.92
CA LYS A 795 -8.39 -9.18 14.63
C LYS A 795 -7.18 -9.21 13.70
N PHE A 796 -7.28 -9.89 12.54
CA PHE A 796 -6.21 -9.86 11.53
C PHE A 796 -5.94 -8.45 10.99
N CYS A 797 -7.00 -7.66 10.77
CA CYS A 797 -6.87 -6.26 10.39
C CYS A 797 -6.07 -5.46 11.43
N LEU A 798 -6.34 -5.66 12.71
CA LEU A 798 -5.60 -5.00 13.79
C LEU A 798 -4.12 -5.42 13.79
N ASP A 799 -3.84 -6.72 13.71
CA ASP A 799 -2.47 -7.26 13.67
C ASP A 799 -1.64 -6.76 12.49
N LYS A 800 -2.32 -6.34 11.40
CA LYS A 800 -1.69 -5.83 10.17
C LYS A 800 -1.87 -4.33 9.98
N GLU A 801 -2.25 -3.61 11.04
CA GLU A 801 -2.36 -2.15 11.08
C GLU A 801 -3.35 -1.56 10.05
N VAL A 802 -4.39 -2.32 9.70
CA VAL A 802 -5.49 -1.84 8.85
C VAL A 802 -6.36 -0.87 9.66
N PRO A 803 -6.68 0.34 9.15
CA PRO A 803 -7.31 1.41 9.91
C PRO A 803 -8.82 1.18 10.04
N ILE A 804 -9.21 0.28 10.94
CA ILE A 804 -10.61 0.00 11.28
C ILE A 804 -10.97 0.49 12.69
N TYR A 805 -12.21 0.94 12.88
CA TYR A 805 -12.79 1.21 14.18
C TYR A 805 -13.32 -0.09 14.81
N LEU A 806 -12.44 -0.81 15.51
CA LEU A 806 -12.74 -2.14 16.05
C LEU A 806 -13.99 -2.17 16.94
N LYS A 807 -14.17 -1.19 17.83
CA LYS A 807 -15.34 -1.13 18.73
C LYS A 807 -16.67 -1.03 17.97
N GLY A 808 -16.68 -0.33 16.84
CA GLY A 808 -17.89 -0.24 16.01
C GLY A 808 -18.27 -1.56 15.34
N ILE A 809 -17.35 -2.53 15.29
CA ILE A 809 -17.63 -3.91 14.91
C ILE A 809 -18.01 -4.72 16.15
N THR A 810 -17.14 -4.77 17.16
CA THR A 810 -17.31 -5.68 18.31
C THR A 810 -18.51 -5.34 19.19
N ASP A 811 -18.91 -4.06 19.27
CA ASP A 811 -20.03 -3.64 20.10
C ASP A 811 -21.35 -3.77 19.32
N ALA A 812 -21.33 -3.51 18.00
CA ALA A 812 -22.53 -3.56 17.16
C ALA A 812 -22.90 -4.99 16.71
N TYR A 813 -21.90 -5.86 16.59
CA TYR A 813 -22.04 -7.27 16.19
C TYR A 813 -21.63 -8.20 17.33
N ASP A 814 -21.92 -7.82 18.58
CA ASP A 814 -21.78 -8.71 19.73
C ASP A 814 -22.87 -9.79 19.73
N PHE A 815 -22.61 -10.91 20.41
CA PHE A 815 -23.59 -11.97 20.54
C PHE A 815 -24.74 -11.56 21.46
N LYS A 816 -25.95 -11.93 21.06
CA LYS A 816 -27.19 -11.70 21.80
C LYS A 816 -27.88 -13.02 22.09
N ASN A 817 -28.38 -13.18 23.32
CA ASN A 817 -29.27 -14.29 23.64
C ASN A 817 -30.62 -14.04 22.98
N THR A 818 -31.09 -14.97 22.15
CA THR A 818 -32.43 -14.96 21.55
C THR A 818 -33.10 -16.31 21.79
N LYS A 819 -34.35 -16.51 21.35
CA LYS A 819 -35.00 -17.83 21.37
C LYS A 819 -34.21 -18.92 20.66
N PHE A 820 -33.31 -18.56 19.73
CA PHE A 820 -32.55 -19.48 18.88
C PHE A 820 -31.02 -19.20 18.91
N SER A 821 -30.54 -18.35 19.82
CA SER A 821 -29.11 -18.02 19.99
C SER A 821 -28.68 -17.97 21.47
N SER A 822 -27.43 -18.34 21.75
CA SER A 822 -26.85 -18.41 23.09
C SER A 822 -25.42 -17.85 23.12
N ILE A 823 -25.21 -16.75 23.83
CA ILE A 823 -23.91 -16.06 23.98
C ILE A 823 -22.82 -17.03 24.47
N SER A 824 -23.09 -17.76 25.54
CA SER A 824 -22.11 -18.69 26.14
C SER A 824 -21.61 -19.77 25.17
N PHE A 825 -22.44 -20.14 24.21
CA PHE A 825 -22.11 -21.16 23.21
C PHE A 825 -21.31 -20.54 22.07
N LEU A 826 -21.75 -19.39 21.54
CA LEU A 826 -21.01 -18.68 20.48
C LEU A 826 -19.63 -18.23 20.95
N GLU A 827 -19.47 -17.75 22.19
CA GLU A 827 -18.16 -17.42 22.76
C GLU A 827 -17.25 -18.66 22.88
N LYS A 828 -17.80 -19.82 23.24
CA LYS A 828 -17.05 -21.09 23.25
C LYS A 828 -16.57 -21.46 21.84
N ILE A 829 -17.44 -21.35 20.83
CA ILE A 829 -17.08 -21.64 19.42
C ILE A 829 -16.06 -20.62 18.90
N LYS A 830 -16.25 -19.33 19.19
CA LYS A 830 -15.33 -18.26 18.84
C LYS A 830 -13.95 -18.51 19.42
N ALA A 831 -13.85 -18.83 20.72
CA ALA A 831 -12.58 -19.17 21.36
C ALA A 831 -11.89 -20.37 20.67
N ARG A 832 -12.65 -21.41 20.29
CA ARG A 832 -12.12 -22.58 19.57
C ARG A 832 -11.58 -22.23 18.18
N LEU A 833 -12.26 -21.35 17.45
CA LEU A 833 -11.85 -20.88 16.13
C LEU A 833 -10.72 -19.84 16.18
N GLU A 834 -10.63 -19.05 17.25
CA GLU A 834 -9.49 -18.18 17.52
C GLU A 834 -8.20 -18.99 17.75
N GLN A 835 -8.29 -20.10 18.48
CA GLN A 835 -7.16 -21.04 18.60
C GLN A 835 -6.69 -21.58 17.25
N TYR A 836 -7.62 -21.84 16.33
CA TYR A 836 -7.29 -22.28 14.98
C TYR A 836 -6.68 -21.16 14.12
N ALA A 837 -7.20 -19.93 14.22
CA ALA A 837 -6.74 -18.81 13.41
C ALA A 837 -5.37 -18.27 13.85
N PHE A 838 -5.18 -18.10 15.16
CA PHE A 838 -4.04 -17.35 15.71
C PHE A 838 -2.97 -18.25 16.35
N HIS A 839 -3.31 -19.49 16.71
CA HIS A 839 -2.42 -20.43 17.37
C HIS A 839 -2.35 -21.77 16.60
N ASP A 840 -1.97 -22.86 17.27
CA ASP A 840 -1.83 -24.20 16.67
C ASP A 840 -3.09 -25.06 16.82
N GLY A 841 -4.26 -24.42 16.95
CA GLY A 841 -5.55 -25.11 17.04
C GLY A 841 -5.88 -25.85 15.74
N GLN A 842 -6.63 -26.95 15.84
CA GLN A 842 -7.09 -27.70 14.66
C GLN A 842 -8.36 -27.09 14.07
N PRO A 843 -8.68 -27.29 12.78
CA PRO A 843 -9.99 -26.89 12.23
C PRO A 843 -11.15 -27.58 12.96
N LEU A 844 -12.31 -26.93 13.02
CA LEU A 844 -13.53 -27.52 13.58
C LEU A 844 -14.22 -28.35 12.48
N ILE A 845 -13.93 -29.65 12.44
CA ILE A 845 -14.45 -30.59 11.45
C ILE A 845 -15.28 -31.68 12.12
N TYR A 846 -16.12 -32.36 11.34
CA TYR A 846 -16.89 -33.49 11.82
C TYR A 846 -16.00 -34.72 11.98
N GLU A 847 -15.89 -35.24 13.20
CA GLU A 847 -15.04 -36.38 13.53
C GLU A 847 -15.81 -37.69 13.39
N THR A 848 -15.35 -38.60 12.53
CA THR A 848 -15.96 -39.93 12.38
C THR A 848 -15.21 -40.98 13.18
N VAL A 849 -15.95 -41.81 13.92
CA VAL A 849 -15.36 -42.93 14.67
C VAL A 849 -15.38 -44.17 13.79
N SER A 850 -14.21 -44.77 13.55
CA SER A 850 -14.07 -46.00 12.74
C SER A 850 -14.62 -47.21 13.48
N LEU A 851 -15.28 -48.11 12.75
CA LEU A 851 -15.73 -49.42 13.26
C LEU A 851 -14.51 -50.27 13.67
N ARG A 852 -14.48 -50.73 14.92
CA ARG A 852 -13.46 -51.67 15.40
C ARG A 852 -13.74 -53.03 14.74
N THR A 853 -12.86 -53.48 13.85
CA THR A 853 -13.02 -54.79 13.20
C THR A 853 -12.38 -55.89 14.04
N ASN A 854 -13.19 -56.55 14.87
CA ASN A 854 -12.78 -57.79 15.53
C ASN A 854 -12.85 -58.96 14.53
N THR A 855 -11.69 -59.43 14.07
CA THR A 855 -11.58 -60.64 13.24
C THR A 855 -11.51 -61.87 14.14
N ASN A 856 -12.65 -62.36 14.61
CA ASN A 856 -12.75 -63.68 15.23
C ASN A 856 -13.78 -64.54 14.48
N ASN A 857 -13.27 -65.64 13.91
CA ASN A 857 -14.05 -66.74 13.32
C ASN A 857 -14.90 -67.41 14.39
N SER A 858 -16.23 -67.35 14.31
CA SER A 858 -17.13 -68.47 14.65
C SER A 858 -18.60 -68.10 14.41
N ASP A 859 -19.39 -69.11 14.06
CA ASP A 859 -20.79 -69.03 13.66
C ASP A 859 -21.71 -68.49 14.79
N ASP A 860 -22.44 -67.41 14.49
CA ASP A 860 -23.49 -66.71 15.24
C ASP A 860 -23.32 -66.51 16.76
N PRO A 861 -22.63 -65.40 17.14
CA PRO A 861 -23.27 -64.26 17.81
C PRO A 861 -22.77 -62.90 17.26
N ILE A 862 -22.51 -62.85 15.95
CA ILE A 862 -21.85 -61.71 15.29
C ILE A 862 -22.80 -60.52 15.06
N VAL A 863 -24.11 -60.75 14.89
CA VAL A 863 -25.07 -59.69 14.55
C VAL A 863 -25.35 -58.76 15.73
N THR A 864 -25.63 -59.31 16.92
CA THR A 864 -25.93 -58.51 18.14
C THR A 864 -24.71 -57.71 18.62
N ILE A 865 -23.51 -58.28 18.54
CA ILE A 865 -22.26 -57.59 18.89
C ILE A 865 -21.99 -56.42 17.92
N LYS A 866 -22.29 -56.59 16.63
CA LYS A 866 -22.16 -55.51 15.63
C LYS A 866 -23.15 -54.38 15.85
N GLU A 867 -24.38 -54.68 16.28
CA GLU A 867 -25.38 -53.66 16.58
C GLU A 867 -25.01 -52.86 17.84
N GLU A 868 -24.54 -53.53 18.90
CA GLU A 868 -24.05 -52.87 20.12
C GLU A 868 -22.79 -52.02 19.86
N GLU A 869 -21.81 -52.54 19.11
CA GLU A 869 -20.60 -51.81 18.72
C GLU A 869 -20.93 -50.59 17.83
N GLU A 870 -21.91 -50.70 16.94
CA GLU A 870 -22.40 -49.59 16.11
C GLU A 870 -23.14 -48.52 16.94
N GLU A 871 -23.91 -48.93 17.96
CA GLU A 871 -24.53 -47.99 18.90
C GLU A 871 -23.50 -47.26 19.78
N GLU A 872 -22.49 -47.96 20.29
CA GLU A 872 -21.41 -47.34 21.06
C GLU A 872 -20.61 -46.37 20.20
N ARG A 873 -20.27 -46.77 18.96
CA ARG A 873 -19.61 -45.91 17.98
C ARG A 873 -20.41 -44.62 17.72
N LYS A 874 -21.73 -44.73 17.53
CA LYS A 874 -22.62 -43.57 17.35
C LYS A 874 -22.66 -42.67 18.59
N LYS A 875 -22.71 -43.25 19.80
CA LYS A 875 -22.68 -42.48 21.06
C LYS A 875 -21.34 -41.74 21.24
N GLU A 876 -20.22 -42.37 20.89
CA GLU A 876 -18.90 -41.75 20.90
C GLU A 876 -18.80 -40.61 19.89
N GLU A 877 -19.27 -40.85 18.66
CA GLU A 877 -19.33 -39.85 17.58
C GLU A 877 -20.24 -38.65 17.95
N ASP A 878 -21.38 -38.91 18.58
CA ASP A 878 -22.27 -37.88 19.13
C ASP A 878 -21.56 -37.01 20.17
N LYS A 879 -20.79 -37.63 21.06
CA LYS A 879 -20.06 -36.94 22.13
C LYS A 879 -18.94 -36.07 21.58
N LEU A 880 -18.16 -36.57 20.62
CA LEU A 880 -17.08 -35.80 19.97
C LEU A 880 -17.62 -34.60 19.20
N ASN A 881 -18.75 -34.77 18.51
CA ASN A 881 -19.32 -33.74 17.65
C ASN A 881 -20.42 -32.91 18.31
N THR A 882 -20.63 -33.00 19.63
CA THR A 882 -21.76 -32.35 20.32
C THR A 882 -21.85 -30.84 20.01
N ASP A 883 -20.71 -30.13 20.08
CA ASP A 883 -20.67 -28.70 19.78
C ASP A 883 -20.92 -28.41 18.30
N LEU A 884 -20.34 -29.19 17.38
CA LEU A 884 -20.53 -29.00 15.94
C LEU A 884 -21.96 -29.32 15.50
N LYS A 885 -22.60 -30.35 16.07
CA LYS A 885 -24.01 -30.69 15.79
C LYS A 885 -24.93 -29.58 16.24
N LYS A 886 -24.68 -29.02 17.43
CA LYS A 886 -25.44 -27.86 17.91
C LYS A 886 -25.20 -26.65 17.01
N LEU A 887 -23.96 -26.40 16.62
CA LEU A 887 -23.60 -25.30 15.73
C LEU A 887 -24.35 -25.41 14.39
N ARG A 888 -24.30 -26.58 13.75
CA ARG A 888 -24.99 -26.88 12.48
C ARG A 888 -26.49 -26.64 12.54
N HIS A 889 -27.14 -27.16 13.57
CA HIS A 889 -28.58 -27.06 13.70
C HIS A 889 -29.03 -25.62 13.98
N ASP A 890 -28.41 -24.93 14.95
CA ASP A 890 -28.89 -23.66 15.49
C ASP A 890 -28.40 -22.42 14.69
N TYR A 891 -27.26 -22.53 13.98
CA TYR A 891 -26.58 -21.36 13.40
C TYR A 891 -26.09 -21.50 11.95
N LEU A 892 -25.99 -22.72 11.37
CA LEU A 892 -25.45 -22.90 10.01
C LEU A 892 -26.55 -23.23 9.01
N HIS A 893 -26.53 -22.53 7.88
CA HIS A 893 -27.53 -22.66 6.83
C HIS A 893 -27.23 -23.85 5.90
N TRP A 894 -28.23 -24.28 5.16
CA TRP A 894 -28.18 -25.34 4.16
C TRP A 894 -28.79 -24.83 2.85
N ASN A 895 -27.94 -24.53 1.87
CA ASN A 895 -28.36 -23.86 0.64
C ASN A 895 -28.38 -24.74 -0.62
N ALA A 896 -27.87 -25.97 -0.58
CA ALA A 896 -27.77 -26.77 -1.79
C ALA A 896 -29.06 -27.57 -2.04
N ILE A 897 -29.86 -27.04 -2.94
CA ILE A 897 -31.18 -27.55 -3.32
C ILE A 897 -31.27 -27.76 -4.84
N TYR A 898 -32.06 -28.74 -5.24
CA TYR A 898 -32.55 -28.85 -6.60
C TYR A 898 -33.59 -27.74 -6.83
N GLY A 899 -33.47 -27.00 -7.92
CA GLY A 899 -34.26 -25.83 -8.22
C GLY A 899 -35.73 -26.09 -8.51
N GLU A 900 -36.52 -25.02 -8.51
CA GLU A 900 -37.97 -25.06 -8.59
C GLU A 900 -38.55 -24.89 -10.02
N GLY A 901 -37.76 -25.16 -11.08
CA GLY A 901 -38.22 -25.08 -12.48
C GLY A 901 -39.04 -26.28 -12.98
N PHE A 902 -39.73 -26.10 -14.11
CA PHE A 902 -40.60 -27.12 -14.74
C PHE A 902 -39.84 -28.36 -15.28
N THR A 903 -38.56 -28.24 -15.60
CA THR A 903 -37.71 -29.34 -16.09
C THR A 903 -36.53 -29.59 -15.14
N ASN A 904 -36.13 -30.86 -14.97
CA ASN A 904 -34.94 -31.25 -14.17
C ASN A 904 -33.60 -30.99 -14.91
N THR A 905 -33.59 -30.13 -15.93
CA THR A 905 -32.44 -29.90 -16.81
C THR A 905 -31.28 -29.16 -16.14
N LEU A 906 -30.09 -29.42 -16.66
CA LEU A 906 -28.79 -29.59 -15.99
C LEU A 906 -28.13 -28.38 -15.29
N VAL A 907 -28.80 -27.26 -15.05
CA VAL A 907 -28.14 -26.05 -14.53
C VAL A 907 -29.10 -25.24 -13.70
N GLN A 908 -28.97 -25.38 -12.39
CA GLN A 908 -29.74 -24.59 -11.44
C GLN A 908 -28.76 -23.94 -10.46
N PRO A 909 -28.99 -22.67 -10.04
CA PRO A 909 -28.04 -21.89 -9.25
C PRO A 909 -27.49 -22.62 -8.02
N ASN A 910 -28.37 -23.32 -7.30
CA ASN A 910 -28.09 -23.97 -6.02
C ASN A 910 -27.95 -25.49 -6.12
N LYS A 911 -27.84 -26.05 -7.34
CA LYS A 911 -27.75 -27.50 -7.53
C LYS A 911 -26.59 -28.07 -6.71
N PRO A 912 -26.79 -29.18 -5.96
CA PRO A 912 -25.70 -29.80 -5.23
C PRO A 912 -24.65 -30.44 -6.14
N ASN A 913 -23.40 -30.42 -5.69
CA ASN A 913 -22.30 -31.12 -6.33
C ASN A 913 -21.98 -32.42 -5.61
N PHE A 914 -21.82 -33.50 -6.37
CA PHE A 914 -21.52 -34.83 -5.83
C PHE A 914 -20.23 -35.38 -6.44
N GLU A 915 -19.36 -35.93 -5.60
CA GLU A 915 -18.24 -36.78 -6.00
C GLU A 915 -18.45 -38.14 -5.32
N GLY A 916 -18.81 -39.15 -6.13
CA GLY A 916 -19.35 -40.41 -5.59
C GLY A 916 -20.70 -40.20 -4.88
N ASN A 917 -20.83 -40.71 -3.64
CA ASN A 917 -22.03 -40.56 -2.81
C ASN A 917 -21.93 -39.40 -1.80
N GLN A 918 -20.92 -38.53 -1.91
CA GLN A 918 -20.71 -37.43 -0.96
C GLN A 918 -20.83 -36.07 -1.66
N ARG A 919 -21.46 -35.13 -0.96
CA ARG A 919 -21.50 -33.72 -1.36
C ARG A 919 -20.11 -33.13 -1.19
N LYS A 920 -19.50 -32.65 -2.27
CA LYS A 920 -18.13 -32.13 -2.24
C LYS A 920 -17.99 -30.89 -3.10
N ARG A 921 -17.25 -29.90 -2.60
CA ARG A 921 -16.93 -28.68 -3.34
C ARG A 921 -15.79 -28.92 -4.31
N VAL A 922 -15.89 -28.37 -5.52
CA VAL A 922 -14.72 -28.30 -6.42
C VAL A 922 -13.82 -27.17 -5.94
N VAL A 923 -12.52 -27.46 -5.79
CA VAL A 923 -11.50 -26.49 -5.42
C VAL A 923 -10.55 -26.29 -6.59
N ASN A 924 -10.60 -25.09 -7.16
CA ASN A 924 -9.69 -24.60 -8.16
C ASN A 924 -8.54 -23.87 -7.45
N GLY A 925 -7.30 -24.10 -7.88
CA GLY A 925 -6.11 -23.51 -7.28
C GLY A 925 -4.96 -23.59 -8.25
#